data_AF-A0A3B9BLR6-F1
#
_entry.id   AF-A0A3B9BLR6-F1
#
_cell.length_a   1.000
_cell.length_b   1.000
_cell.length_c   1.000
_cell.angle_alpha   90.00
_cell.angle_beta   90.00
_cell.angle_gamma   90.00
#
_symmetry.space_group_name_H-M   'P 1'
#
loop_
_entity.id
_entity.type
_entity.pdbx_description
1 polymer ?
#
loop_
_entity_poly.entity_id
_entity_poly.type
_entity_poly.pdbx_seq_one_letter_code
_entity_poly.pdbx_strand_id
1 'polypeptide(L)'
;MQNLRGIITWFRSNDVFANPNAYLDWATMMASKGKRFAILGDFGFSFDKKGDPVSSARISNFLELIGLQEEGTSIKVTFDVRPVIADRNMVEFEHALAGRLPAYNVVQARDTSAARRYLILRSRSGLESDAVVTTHNAGYAASGYVLYELRVADTKRWIKKWRINPFRFFAEVFEPGDNPVPDTTTRAGRRIFYSHIDGDGLANISWIERYKEKPILSARVVLDEVLKKFPDMPVTVAPIAADIDPKWHGSKEAREVIRETLALPNVEVGSHTFSHPFDWGFFANNNHRELEKFFFQEYPAAEKLFAKYPELKQQKKLEKEKKEGLIKDRYERPRAYALEPFSVELEVIEANRVIEELAPEHKRVEVIQWSGNTQPFEAVLKGTREAGIANINGGDTRFDPEFASFAWVAPVGLQVGEQVQVYASNSNENTYTEDWTDRFFGFRFLENTARNTNSPIRLKPLNVYYHYYSGEREAALNALIMNYKHAQELPLLRMRTSEYARIGEGFFSTRIIRLGKDSWRIEERGALNTIRFDRALYRAVDFDNSHGVIGQMWLHGSLYVSLDPQAIDPVIALKSREKTDQPAFDARPYLLEAQWDVRNWRQVNQEGFTFSAKGFGQGEIKWVVTEPGSYQVILSDGSETLNKQVVQVSEDGILAFSASDEMIGPWMERQVHFLVSKVNES
;
A
#
# COMPACT_ATOMS: atom_id res chain seq x y z
N MET A 1 0.38 16.31 21.86
CA MET A 1 0.46 15.01 22.58
C MET A 1 -0.85 14.57 23.26
N GLN A 2 -1.87 15.42 23.45
CA GLN A 2 -3.16 15.00 24.05
C GLN A 2 -3.90 13.94 23.21
N ASN A 3 -3.67 13.88 21.89
CA ASN A 3 -4.41 13.03 20.93
C ASN A 3 -3.85 11.61 20.71
N LEU A 4 -2.88 11.13 21.51
CA LEU A 4 -2.36 9.77 21.36
C LEU A 4 -3.29 8.75 22.01
N ARG A 5 -3.72 7.72 21.26
CA ARG A 5 -4.53 6.59 21.78
C ARG A 5 -3.68 5.59 22.57
N GLY A 6 -2.48 5.32 22.09
CA GLY A 6 -1.55 4.37 22.69
C GLY A 6 -0.17 4.48 22.04
N ILE A 7 0.76 3.68 22.53
CA ILE A 7 2.17 3.67 22.14
C ILE A 7 2.53 2.24 21.73
N ILE A 8 3.23 2.09 20.61
CA ILE A 8 3.80 0.81 20.16
C ILE A 8 5.31 0.94 20.20
N THR A 9 5.97 -0.03 20.82
CA THR A 9 7.43 -0.18 20.76
C THR A 9 7.77 -1.56 20.25
N TRP A 10 8.69 -1.65 19.29
CA TRP A 10 9.16 -2.92 18.78
C TRP A 10 10.68 -2.92 18.64
N PHE A 11 11.36 -3.64 19.52
CA PHE A 11 12.81 -3.78 19.49
C PHE A 11 13.19 -5.23 19.22
N ARG A 12 14.17 -5.42 18.33
CA ARG A 12 14.81 -6.73 18.14
C ARG A 12 15.99 -6.84 19.09
N SER A 13 16.58 -8.03 19.16
CA SER A 13 17.69 -8.29 20.07
C SER A 13 18.89 -7.40 19.80
N ASN A 14 19.32 -6.71 20.85
CA ASN A 14 20.37 -5.69 20.90
C ASN A 14 19.98 -4.30 20.36
N ASP A 15 18.73 -4.07 19.95
CA ASP A 15 18.26 -2.72 19.66
C ASP A 15 18.05 -1.97 20.98
N VAL A 16 18.83 -0.91 21.21
CA VAL A 16 18.75 -0.09 22.42
C VAL A 16 18.60 1.39 22.10
N PHE A 17 17.89 2.10 22.97
CA PHE A 17 17.78 3.56 22.87
C PHE A 17 19.15 4.22 22.99
N ALA A 18 19.35 5.30 22.23
CA ALA A 18 20.52 6.16 22.41
C ALA A 18 20.57 6.80 23.81
N ASN A 19 19.40 7.14 24.36
CA ASN A 19 19.25 7.62 25.73
C ASN A 19 18.06 6.93 26.40
N PRO A 20 18.25 5.74 27.00
CA PRO A 20 17.17 4.97 27.61
C PRO A 20 16.57 5.65 28.84
N ASN A 21 17.34 6.46 29.58
CA ASN A 21 16.83 7.21 30.73
C ASN A 21 15.78 8.24 30.30
N ALA A 22 16.06 9.04 29.26
CA ALA A 22 15.11 10.01 28.73
C ALA A 22 13.84 9.34 28.19
N TYR A 23 14.00 8.17 27.55
CA TYR A 23 12.85 7.37 27.12
C TYR A 23 12.00 6.92 28.30
N LEU A 24 12.59 6.37 29.36
CA LEU A 24 11.86 5.91 30.54
C LEU A 24 11.15 7.05 31.27
N ASP A 25 11.75 8.25 31.36
CA ASP A 25 11.10 9.42 31.93
C ASP A 25 9.83 9.79 31.13
N TRP A 26 9.94 9.80 29.80
CA TRP A 26 8.81 10.03 28.91
C TRP A 26 7.76 8.91 29.00
N ALA A 27 8.17 7.65 28.97
CA ALA A 27 7.27 6.50 28.99
C ALA A 27 6.49 6.43 30.31
N THR A 28 7.15 6.69 31.44
CA THR A 28 6.53 6.82 32.78
C THR A 28 5.51 7.96 32.81
N MET A 29 5.84 9.12 32.24
CA MET A 29 4.89 10.23 32.11
C MET A 29 3.68 9.83 31.26
N MET A 30 3.85 9.04 30.20
CA MET A 30 2.74 8.61 29.35
C MET A 30 1.88 7.54 30.03
N ALA A 31 2.51 6.56 30.69
CA ALA A 31 1.82 5.52 31.46
C ALA A 31 1.00 6.12 32.61
N SER A 32 1.56 7.08 33.36
CA SER A 32 0.83 7.80 34.43
C SER A 32 -0.35 8.63 33.92
N LYS A 33 -0.35 9.02 32.65
CA LYS A 33 -1.51 9.63 31.96
C LYS A 33 -2.51 8.61 31.41
N GLY A 34 -2.38 7.33 31.77
CA GLY A 34 -3.25 6.24 31.33
C GLY A 34 -3.06 5.84 29.86
N LYS A 35 -1.93 6.19 29.23
CA LYS A 35 -1.65 5.78 27.86
C LYS A 35 -1.24 4.31 27.84
N ARG A 36 -1.84 3.56 26.90
CA ARG A 36 -1.61 2.13 26.77
C ARG A 36 -0.39 1.82 25.93
N PHE A 37 0.31 0.73 26.24
CA PHE A 37 1.53 0.32 25.55
C PHE A 37 1.38 -1.06 24.90
N ALA A 38 1.77 -1.19 23.63
CA ALA A 38 2.04 -2.49 23.02
C ALA A 38 3.56 -2.63 22.89
N ILE A 39 4.14 -3.52 23.70
CA ILE A 39 5.57 -3.80 23.72
C ILE A 39 5.82 -5.13 23.01
N LEU A 40 6.48 -5.05 21.85
CA LEU A 40 6.83 -6.17 21.01
C LEU A 40 8.34 -6.39 21.04
N GLY A 41 8.77 -7.61 21.32
CA GLY A 41 10.17 -7.94 21.37
C GLY A 41 10.84 -7.56 22.69
N ASP A 42 12.05 -7.03 22.60
CA ASP A 42 12.81 -6.58 23.76
C ASP A 42 12.35 -5.19 24.23
N PHE A 43 12.68 -4.82 25.47
CA PHE A 43 12.30 -3.51 26.01
C PHE A 43 13.12 -2.35 25.41
N GLY A 44 14.35 -2.61 24.98
CA GLY A 44 15.26 -1.62 24.39
C GLY A 44 15.85 -0.58 25.36
N PHE A 45 15.54 -0.66 26.65
CA PHE A 45 15.98 0.30 27.67
C PHE A 45 16.74 -0.32 28.85
N SER A 46 17.07 -1.61 28.82
CA SER A 46 17.84 -2.27 29.89
C SER A 46 19.30 -1.79 29.94
N PHE A 47 19.85 -1.41 28.79
CA PHE A 47 21.21 -0.91 28.61
C PHE A 47 21.21 0.29 27.67
N ASP A 48 22.22 1.16 27.77
CA ASP A 48 22.49 2.17 26.77
C ASP A 48 23.38 1.65 25.62
N LYS A 49 23.68 2.50 24.63
CA LYS A 49 24.54 2.14 23.49
C LYS A 49 25.99 1.79 23.86
N LYS A 50 26.45 2.13 25.07
CA LYS A 50 27.77 1.77 25.59
C LYS A 50 27.74 0.43 26.36
N GLY A 51 26.55 -0.12 26.57
CA GLY A 51 26.33 -1.32 27.36
C GLY A 51 26.22 -1.04 28.86
N ASP A 52 26.12 0.22 29.27
CA ASP A 52 25.95 0.58 30.67
C ASP A 52 24.51 0.26 31.12
N PRO A 53 24.32 -0.44 32.25
CA PRO A 53 23.00 -0.83 32.72
C PRO A 53 22.19 0.38 33.20
N VAL A 54 20.89 0.36 32.91
CA VAL A 54 19.95 1.36 33.42
C VAL A 54 19.45 0.98 34.81
N SER A 55 19.23 1.98 35.66
CA SER A 55 18.77 1.77 37.05
C SER A 55 17.49 0.93 37.12
N SER A 56 17.55 -0.21 37.82
CA SER A 56 16.41 -1.13 38.02
C SER A 56 15.19 -0.43 38.63
N ALA A 57 15.40 0.56 39.51
CA ALA A 57 14.29 1.34 40.08
C ALA A 57 13.53 2.16 39.02
N ARG A 58 14.20 2.64 37.97
CA ARG A 58 13.56 3.39 36.87
C ARG A 58 12.77 2.46 35.98
N ILE A 59 13.33 1.29 35.67
CA ILE A 59 12.66 0.24 34.91
C ILE A 59 11.41 -0.24 35.66
N SER A 60 11.54 -0.58 36.94
CA SER A 60 10.42 -1.04 37.78
C SER A 60 9.31 0.00 37.83
N ASN A 61 9.63 1.27 38.07
CA ASN A 61 8.63 2.34 38.10
C ASN A 61 7.77 2.41 36.82
N PHE A 62 8.40 2.29 35.65
CA PHE A 62 7.66 2.25 34.38
C PHE A 62 6.83 0.97 34.23
N LEU A 63 7.44 -0.20 34.39
CA LEU A 63 6.79 -1.49 34.19
C LEU A 63 5.60 -1.67 35.13
N GLU A 64 5.74 -1.25 36.39
CA GLU A 64 4.69 -1.32 37.40
C GLU A 64 3.45 -0.52 37.01
N LEU A 65 3.61 0.68 36.42
CA LEU A 65 2.49 1.51 35.95
C LEU A 65 1.68 0.86 34.82
N ILE A 66 2.35 0.04 34.01
CA ILE A 66 1.70 -0.72 32.93
C ILE A 66 1.31 -2.14 33.35
N GLY A 67 1.47 -2.48 34.64
CA GLY A 67 1.03 -3.75 35.22
C GLY A 67 1.98 -4.93 34.97
N LEU A 68 3.23 -4.67 34.62
CA LEU A 68 4.27 -5.68 34.40
C LEU A 68 5.36 -5.57 35.47
N GLN A 69 6.12 -6.65 35.65
CA GLN A 69 7.34 -6.67 36.44
C GLN A 69 8.39 -7.54 35.74
N GLU A 70 9.68 -7.20 35.92
CA GLU A 70 10.81 -7.94 35.37
C GLU A 70 11.76 -8.35 36.51
N GLU A 71 12.21 -9.61 36.51
CA GLU A 71 13.10 -10.18 37.54
C GLU A 71 14.60 -9.87 37.31
N GLY A 72 14.91 -9.01 36.33
CA GLY A 72 16.29 -8.68 35.93
C GLY A 72 17.11 -9.87 35.42
N THR A 73 16.45 -10.98 35.07
CA THR A 73 17.06 -12.24 34.65
C THR A 73 16.53 -12.65 33.28
N SER A 74 17.37 -13.29 32.46
CA SER A 74 17.00 -13.84 31.15
C SER A 74 17.28 -15.34 31.03
N ILE A 75 16.42 -16.06 30.34
CA ILE A 75 16.57 -17.46 30.00
C ILE A 75 17.19 -17.55 28.60
N LYS A 76 18.50 -17.82 28.53
CA LYS A 76 19.26 -17.90 27.27
C LYS A 76 19.22 -19.29 26.63
N VAL A 77 19.06 -20.33 27.43
CA VAL A 77 19.05 -21.73 27.02
C VAL A 77 17.67 -22.30 27.31
N THR A 78 17.05 -22.90 26.29
CA THR A 78 15.60 -23.18 26.27
C THR A 78 15.25 -24.62 25.95
N PHE A 79 16.21 -25.56 25.94
CA PHE A 79 15.95 -26.97 25.62
C PHE A 79 15.04 -27.66 26.64
N ASP A 80 14.94 -27.11 27.85
CA ASP A 80 14.16 -27.59 28.98
C ASP A 80 12.99 -26.65 29.36
N VAL A 81 12.77 -25.61 28.55
CA VAL A 81 11.63 -24.70 28.72
C VAL A 81 10.41 -25.32 28.05
N ARG A 82 9.27 -25.26 28.73
CA ARG A 82 7.97 -25.71 28.18
C ARG A 82 6.90 -24.64 28.34
N PRO A 83 5.96 -24.54 27.38
CA PRO A 83 4.74 -23.77 27.58
C PRO A 83 3.85 -24.47 28.63
N VAL A 84 3.45 -23.73 29.66
CA VAL A 84 2.45 -24.14 30.65
C VAL A 84 1.06 -23.73 30.19
N ILE A 85 0.95 -22.55 29.57
CA ILE A 85 -0.25 -22.05 28.90
C ILE A 85 0.15 -21.62 27.50
N ALA A 86 -0.68 -21.93 26.50
CA ALA A 86 -0.60 -21.40 25.15
C ALA A 86 -2.03 -21.28 24.56
N ASP A 87 -2.63 -20.09 24.65
CA ASP A 87 -3.95 -19.84 24.03
C ASP A 87 -3.79 -19.72 22.51
N ARG A 88 -4.20 -20.75 21.78
CA ARG A 88 -4.12 -20.81 20.31
C ARG A 88 -4.94 -19.76 19.58
N ASN A 89 -5.85 -19.08 20.26
CA ASN A 89 -6.57 -17.94 19.68
C ASN A 89 -5.73 -16.66 19.73
N MET A 90 -4.59 -16.64 20.45
CA MET A 90 -3.66 -15.50 20.52
C MET A 90 -2.26 -15.87 20.04
N VAL A 91 -1.74 -17.04 20.40
CA VAL A 91 -0.42 -17.52 19.97
C VAL A 91 -0.55 -18.69 18.98
N GLU A 92 0.56 -19.12 18.39
CA GLU A 92 0.58 -20.12 17.32
C GLU A 92 -0.25 -19.73 16.08
N PHE A 93 -0.39 -18.43 15.79
CA PHE A 93 -1.31 -17.92 14.77
C PHE A 93 -0.99 -18.42 13.35
N GLU A 94 0.23 -18.21 12.85
CA GLU A 94 0.69 -18.75 11.55
C GLU A 94 1.83 -19.77 11.69
N HIS A 95 2.40 -19.88 12.91
CA HIS A 95 3.51 -20.78 13.20
C HIS A 95 3.43 -21.33 14.63
N ALA A 96 3.40 -22.65 14.76
CA ALA A 96 3.39 -23.35 16.05
C ALA A 96 4.65 -23.08 16.89
N LEU A 97 4.54 -23.20 18.21
CA LEU A 97 5.66 -23.15 19.16
C LEU A 97 6.40 -24.51 19.17
N ALA A 98 6.95 -24.88 18.00
CA ALA A 98 7.70 -26.12 17.82
C ALA A 98 9.21 -25.89 17.79
N GLY A 99 9.96 -26.91 18.19
CA GLY A 99 11.43 -26.89 18.19
C GLY A 99 12.03 -26.08 19.34
N ARG A 100 13.23 -25.54 19.12
CA ARG A 100 13.93 -24.73 20.12
C ARG A 100 13.23 -23.38 20.29
N LEU A 101 12.77 -23.10 21.49
CA LEU A 101 12.14 -21.82 21.82
C LEU A 101 13.18 -20.69 21.87
N PRO A 102 12.84 -19.46 21.46
CA PRO A 102 13.73 -18.29 21.59
C PRO A 102 14.06 -17.98 23.05
N ALA A 103 15.22 -17.37 23.28
CA ALA A 103 15.55 -16.79 24.58
C ALA A 103 14.58 -15.65 24.94
N TYR A 104 14.37 -15.41 26.23
CA TYR A 104 13.45 -14.39 26.72
C TYR A 104 13.89 -13.83 28.08
N ASN A 105 13.48 -12.59 28.35
CA ASN A 105 13.57 -12.01 29.69
C ASN A 105 12.42 -12.52 30.56
N VAL A 106 12.66 -12.71 31.86
CA VAL A 106 11.63 -13.16 32.79
C VAL A 106 10.75 -11.97 33.17
N VAL A 107 9.57 -11.93 32.55
CA VAL A 107 8.55 -10.90 32.73
C VAL A 107 7.29 -11.56 33.27
N GLN A 108 6.59 -10.89 34.19
CA GLN A 108 5.32 -11.36 34.74
C GLN A 108 4.32 -10.22 34.82
N ALA A 109 3.03 -10.54 34.71
CA ALA A 109 1.97 -9.64 35.13
C ALA A 109 2.02 -9.44 36.65
N ARG A 110 1.93 -8.18 37.09
CA ARG A 110 1.93 -7.83 38.51
C ARG A 110 0.67 -8.33 39.22
N ASP A 111 -0.48 -8.18 38.56
CA ASP A 111 -1.76 -8.73 39.01
C ASP A 111 -2.21 -9.82 38.03
N THR A 112 -1.95 -11.06 38.40
CA THR A 112 -2.29 -12.23 37.57
C THR A 112 -3.79 -12.50 37.51
N SER A 113 -4.60 -11.91 38.41
CA SER A 113 -6.06 -12.06 38.41
C SER A 113 -6.74 -11.12 37.41
N ALA A 114 -6.12 -9.95 37.17
CA ALA A 114 -6.60 -8.95 36.22
C ALA A 114 -5.97 -9.06 34.83
N ALA A 115 -4.80 -9.71 34.71
CA ALA A 115 -4.10 -9.89 33.44
C ALA A 115 -4.60 -11.12 32.67
N ARG A 116 -4.55 -11.06 31.34
CA ARG A 116 -4.77 -12.22 30.46
C ARG A 116 -3.42 -12.75 29.98
N ARG A 117 -3.05 -13.91 30.50
CA ARG A 117 -1.74 -14.55 30.26
C ARG A 117 -1.89 -15.59 29.14
N TYR A 118 -1.43 -15.25 27.94
CA TYR A 118 -1.65 -16.05 26.73
C TYR A 118 -0.57 -17.09 26.48
N LEU A 119 0.67 -16.80 26.87
CA LEU A 119 1.78 -17.74 26.81
C LEU A 119 2.60 -17.65 28.09
N ILE A 120 2.57 -18.72 28.87
CA ILE A 120 3.41 -18.87 30.06
C ILE A 120 4.48 -19.90 29.75
N LEU A 121 5.74 -19.52 29.88
CA LEU A 121 6.89 -20.41 29.76
C LEU A 121 7.41 -20.76 31.14
N ARG A 122 7.74 -22.03 31.37
CA ARG A 122 8.38 -22.47 32.61
C ARG A 122 9.70 -23.17 32.33
N SER A 123 10.76 -22.71 32.99
CA SER A 123 12.08 -23.36 32.98
C SER A 123 12.12 -24.59 33.89
N ARG A 124 13.18 -25.41 33.80
CA ARG A 124 13.40 -26.52 34.73
C ARG A 124 13.58 -26.09 36.18
N SER A 125 14.15 -24.91 36.42
CA SER A 125 14.26 -24.34 37.78
C SER A 125 12.91 -23.91 38.36
N GLY A 126 11.83 -23.99 37.58
CA GLY A 126 10.49 -23.62 37.99
C GLY A 126 10.14 -22.16 37.76
N LEU A 127 11.06 -21.36 37.21
CA LEU A 127 10.80 -19.95 36.90
C LEU A 127 9.77 -19.86 35.78
N GLU A 128 8.72 -19.08 36.03
CA GLU A 128 7.67 -18.79 35.05
C GLU A 128 7.84 -17.38 34.47
N SER A 129 7.57 -17.25 33.18
CA SER A 129 7.52 -15.98 32.48
C SER A 129 6.31 -15.90 31.58
N ASP A 130 5.67 -14.75 31.60
CA ASP A 130 4.63 -14.32 30.66
C ASP A 130 5.29 -13.86 29.36
N ALA A 131 5.46 -14.77 28.42
CA ALA A 131 6.04 -14.45 27.11
C ALA A 131 5.04 -13.74 26.19
N VAL A 132 3.74 -13.92 26.41
CA VAL A 132 2.68 -13.12 25.78
C VAL A 132 1.57 -12.86 26.81
N VAL A 133 1.28 -11.59 27.09
CA VAL A 133 0.33 -11.16 28.12
C VAL A 133 -0.29 -9.81 27.79
N THR A 134 -1.52 -9.60 28.22
CA THR A 134 -2.14 -8.28 28.28
C THR A 134 -2.57 -7.96 29.70
N THR A 135 -2.38 -6.70 30.08
CA THR A 135 -2.83 -6.09 31.32
C THR A 135 -3.87 -5.01 30.98
N HIS A 136 -4.36 -4.29 31.97
CA HIS A 136 -5.26 -3.16 31.73
C HIS A 136 -4.61 -2.04 30.88
N ASN A 137 -3.29 -1.86 31.00
CA ASN A 137 -2.56 -0.73 30.42
C ASN A 137 -1.51 -1.16 29.36
N ALA A 138 -1.27 -2.45 29.16
CA ALA A 138 -0.31 -2.88 28.16
C ALA A 138 -0.59 -4.26 27.55
N GLY A 139 -0.02 -4.50 26.38
CA GLY A 139 0.27 -5.83 25.88
C GLY A 139 1.78 -6.01 25.76
N TYR A 140 2.28 -7.18 26.16
CA TYR A 140 3.68 -7.57 26.00
C TYR A 140 3.76 -8.88 25.24
N ALA A 141 4.66 -8.94 24.26
CA ALA A 141 5.04 -10.17 23.57
C ALA A 141 6.56 -10.21 23.41
N ALA A 142 7.21 -11.20 24.03
CA ALA A 142 8.66 -11.31 24.10
C ALA A 142 9.33 -11.49 22.72
N SER A 143 10.62 -11.17 22.66
CA SER A 143 11.44 -11.33 21.45
C SER A 143 11.43 -12.76 20.93
N GLY A 144 11.24 -12.92 19.62
CA GLY A 144 11.03 -14.22 18.96
C GLY A 144 9.66 -14.86 19.20
N TYR A 145 8.79 -14.30 20.04
CA TYR A 145 7.40 -14.78 20.22
C TYR A 145 6.37 -13.91 19.48
N VAL A 146 6.77 -12.74 18.96
CA VAL A 146 5.97 -11.90 18.05
C VAL A 146 5.94 -12.51 16.64
N LEU A 147 7.12 -12.72 16.06
CA LEU A 147 7.35 -13.29 14.74
C LEU A 147 8.29 -14.50 14.86
N TYR A 148 8.02 -15.52 14.05
CA TYR A 148 9.00 -16.52 13.67
C TYR A 148 9.77 -16.03 12.45
N GLU A 149 11.10 -16.03 12.52
CA GLU A 149 11.99 -15.70 11.40
C GLU A 149 13.01 -16.82 11.20
N LEU A 150 13.15 -17.32 9.98
CA LEU A 150 14.17 -18.30 9.60
C LEU A 150 14.81 -17.89 8.28
N ARG A 151 16.14 -17.77 8.26
CA ARG A 151 16.88 -17.63 7.01
C ARG A 151 17.03 -19.00 6.36
N VAL A 152 16.61 -19.12 5.11
CA VAL A 152 16.75 -20.37 4.35
C VAL A 152 18.22 -20.55 3.99
N ALA A 153 18.79 -21.72 4.34
CA ALA A 153 20.19 -22.04 4.09
C ALA A 153 20.56 -21.83 2.61
N ASP A 154 21.77 -21.32 2.36
CA ASP A 154 22.33 -21.06 1.03
C ASP A 154 21.52 -20.09 0.14
N THR A 155 20.56 -19.37 0.73
CA THR A 155 19.81 -18.32 0.04
C THR A 155 19.83 -17.00 0.81
N LYS A 156 19.35 -15.94 0.15
CA LYS A 156 19.02 -14.66 0.79
C LYS A 156 17.59 -14.62 1.35
N ARG A 157 16.81 -15.69 1.18
CA ARG A 157 15.39 -15.70 1.52
C ARG A 157 15.19 -15.89 3.02
N TRP A 158 14.19 -15.19 3.53
CA TRP A 158 13.69 -15.32 4.89
C TRP A 158 12.29 -15.93 4.84
N ILE A 159 11.97 -16.76 5.81
CA ILE A 159 10.62 -17.16 6.16
C ILE A 159 10.23 -16.32 7.37
N LYS A 160 9.15 -15.56 7.24
CA LYS A 160 8.56 -14.77 8.34
C LYS A 160 7.12 -15.20 8.56
N LYS A 161 6.75 -15.51 9.79
CA LYS A 161 5.37 -15.86 10.18
C LYS A 161 4.99 -15.24 11.50
N TRP A 162 3.75 -14.79 11.63
CA TRP A 162 3.23 -14.31 12.91
C TRP A 162 3.04 -15.46 13.90
N ARG A 163 3.63 -15.30 15.09
CA ARG A 163 3.41 -16.21 16.21
C ARG A 163 2.24 -15.73 17.06
N ILE A 164 2.13 -14.43 17.30
CA ILE A 164 0.90 -13.83 17.85
C ILE A 164 -0.13 -13.57 16.75
N ASN A 165 -1.41 -13.57 17.07
CA ASN A 165 -2.46 -13.02 16.22
C ASN A 165 -2.42 -11.48 16.33
N PRO A 166 -1.88 -10.76 15.33
CA PRO A 166 -1.69 -9.32 15.44
C PRO A 166 -3.03 -8.57 15.53
N PHE A 167 -4.06 -9.05 14.82
CA PHE A 167 -5.39 -8.45 14.83
C PHE A 167 -6.02 -8.50 16.22
N ARG A 168 -5.96 -9.66 16.89
CA ARG A 168 -6.49 -9.82 18.24
C ARG A 168 -5.65 -9.07 19.27
N PHE A 169 -4.32 -9.17 19.19
CA PHE A 169 -3.41 -8.52 20.15
C PHE A 169 -3.62 -7.00 20.19
N PHE A 170 -3.57 -6.33 19.03
CA PHE A 170 -3.75 -4.88 18.98
C PHE A 170 -5.19 -4.44 19.31
N ALA A 171 -6.20 -5.22 18.91
CA ALA A 171 -7.58 -4.92 19.26
C ALA A 171 -7.82 -4.99 20.78
N GLU A 172 -7.15 -5.91 21.46
CA GLU A 172 -7.25 -6.03 22.92
C GLU A 172 -6.46 -4.93 23.64
N VAL A 173 -5.25 -4.61 23.20
CA VAL A 173 -4.43 -3.57 23.83
C VAL A 173 -5.04 -2.19 23.66
N PHE A 174 -5.47 -1.81 22.45
CA PHE A 174 -5.90 -0.44 22.17
C PHE A 174 -7.41 -0.23 22.23
N GLU A 175 -8.20 -1.31 22.32
CA GLU A 175 -9.66 -1.30 22.33
C GLU A 175 -10.22 -0.29 21.33
N PRO A 176 -10.08 -0.52 20.02
CA PRO A 176 -10.54 0.43 19.02
C PRO A 176 -12.07 0.59 19.04
N GLY A 177 -12.81 -0.30 19.73
CA GLY A 177 -14.26 -0.24 19.81
C GLY A 177 -14.89 -0.33 18.41
N ASP A 178 -15.86 0.56 18.17
CA ASP A 178 -16.55 0.73 16.88
C ASP A 178 -15.99 1.92 16.09
N ASN A 179 -14.72 2.30 16.32
CA ASN A 179 -14.13 3.45 15.65
C ASN A 179 -13.99 3.20 14.13
N PRO A 180 -14.28 4.21 13.30
CA PRO A 180 -14.06 4.13 11.86
C PRO A 180 -12.58 4.02 11.51
N VAL A 181 -12.31 3.39 10.38
CA VAL A 181 -10.99 3.16 9.79
C VAL A 181 -10.97 3.77 8.38
N PRO A 182 -10.03 4.68 8.07
CA PRO A 182 -9.82 5.13 6.69
C PRO A 182 -9.40 3.94 5.82
N ASP A 183 -10.15 3.64 4.77
CA ASP A 183 -9.91 2.47 3.93
C ASP A 183 -9.31 2.86 2.58
N THR A 184 -8.18 2.23 2.24
CA THR A 184 -7.45 2.43 0.97
C THR A 184 -7.63 1.27 0.01
N THR A 185 -8.46 0.28 0.34
CA THR A 185 -8.60 -0.96 -0.42
C THR A 185 -9.84 -0.99 -1.30
N THR A 186 -10.82 -0.14 -0.97
CA THR A 186 -12.17 -0.17 -1.50
C THR A 186 -12.59 1.22 -1.95
N ARG A 187 -13.26 1.29 -3.09
CA ARG A 187 -13.88 2.51 -3.62
C ARG A 187 -15.23 2.14 -4.21
N ALA A 188 -16.27 2.92 -3.89
CA ALA A 188 -17.63 2.67 -4.37
C ALA A 188 -18.06 1.20 -4.18
N GLY A 189 -17.80 0.63 -2.99
CA GLY A 189 -18.12 -0.76 -2.64
C GLY A 189 -17.23 -1.85 -3.26
N ARG A 190 -16.48 -1.58 -4.34
CA ARG A 190 -15.61 -2.56 -5.01
C ARG A 190 -14.15 -2.46 -4.56
N ARG A 191 -13.41 -3.56 -4.69
CA ARG A 191 -11.95 -3.56 -4.48
C ARG A 191 -11.30 -2.70 -5.55
N ILE A 192 -10.33 -1.88 -5.15
CA ILE A 192 -9.56 -1.04 -6.07
C ILE A 192 -8.63 -1.89 -6.92
N PHE A 193 -8.53 -1.55 -8.20
CA PHE A 193 -7.53 -2.00 -9.15
C PHE A 193 -6.77 -0.82 -9.76
N TYR A 194 -5.45 -0.97 -9.90
CA TYR A 194 -4.61 -0.10 -10.72
C TYR A 194 -3.38 -0.88 -11.21
N SER A 195 -2.71 -0.43 -12.26
CA SER A 195 -1.48 -1.05 -12.73
C SER A 195 -0.47 -0.03 -13.22
N HIS A 196 0.81 -0.38 -13.17
CA HIS A 196 1.87 0.50 -13.62
C HIS A 196 3.11 -0.25 -14.11
N ILE A 197 3.87 0.46 -14.95
CA ILE A 197 5.10 0.02 -15.58
C ILE A 197 6.25 0.94 -15.16
N ASP A 198 7.25 0.38 -14.49
CA ASP A 198 8.55 1.02 -14.29
C ASP A 198 9.38 1.00 -15.58
N GLY A 199 10.25 2.00 -15.74
CA GLY A 199 10.95 2.26 -17.00
C GLY A 199 12.03 1.25 -17.37
N ASP A 200 12.43 0.36 -16.47
CA ASP A 200 13.52 -0.60 -16.68
C ASP A 200 13.25 -1.54 -17.86
N GLY A 201 14.30 -1.82 -18.62
CA GLY A 201 14.25 -2.75 -19.75
C GLY A 201 13.51 -2.23 -20.98
N LEU A 202 13.17 -0.93 -21.02
CA LEU A 202 12.50 -0.29 -22.17
C LEU A 202 13.21 -0.61 -23.49
N ALA A 203 14.54 -0.47 -23.49
CA ALA A 203 15.38 -0.70 -24.66
C ALA A 203 15.90 -2.15 -24.79
N ASN A 204 15.49 -3.07 -23.92
CA ASN A 204 15.91 -4.48 -24.04
C ASN A 204 15.36 -5.09 -25.33
N ILE A 205 16.15 -5.92 -26.00
CA ILE A 205 15.68 -6.71 -27.14
C ILE A 205 14.88 -7.91 -26.64
N SER A 206 13.71 -8.16 -27.21
CA SER A 206 12.93 -9.36 -26.90
C SER A 206 13.60 -10.62 -27.44
N TRP A 207 13.65 -11.66 -26.62
CA TRP A 207 14.16 -13.00 -26.96
C TRP A 207 13.03 -13.99 -27.22
N ILE A 208 11.80 -13.50 -27.35
CA ILE A 208 10.65 -14.31 -27.73
C ILE A 208 10.87 -14.84 -29.16
N GLU A 209 10.74 -16.16 -29.35
CA GLU A 209 11.11 -16.84 -30.60
C GLU A 209 10.38 -16.27 -31.82
N ARG A 210 9.10 -15.87 -31.68
CA ARG A 210 8.32 -15.26 -32.78
C ARG A 210 8.83 -13.89 -33.24
N TYR A 211 9.70 -13.23 -32.48
CA TYR A 211 10.34 -11.96 -32.87
C TYR A 211 11.82 -12.12 -33.22
N LYS A 212 12.34 -13.35 -33.29
CA LYS A 212 13.77 -13.60 -33.51
C LYS A 212 14.28 -13.14 -34.88
N GLU A 213 13.45 -13.24 -35.91
CA GLU A 213 13.81 -12.80 -37.27
C GLU A 213 13.83 -11.28 -37.41
N LYS A 214 13.04 -10.58 -36.60
CA LYS A 214 12.98 -9.11 -36.55
C LYS A 214 13.03 -8.68 -35.09
N PRO A 215 14.25 -8.53 -34.52
CA PRO A 215 14.42 -8.09 -33.14
C PRO A 215 13.64 -6.80 -32.89
N ILE A 216 12.78 -6.81 -31.87
CA ILE A 216 12.02 -5.63 -31.43
C ILE A 216 12.29 -5.37 -29.95
N LEU A 217 12.07 -4.13 -29.54
CA LEU A 217 12.18 -3.74 -28.13
C LEU A 217 11.12 -4.45 -27.27
N SER A 218 11.48 -4.76 -26.04
CA SER A 218 10.55 -5.32 -25.04
C SER A 218 9.40 -4.34 -24.76
N ALA A 219 9.66 -3.02 -24.81
CA ALA A 219 8.62 -2.01 -24.77
C ALA A 219 7.62 -2.10 -25.93
N ARG A 220 8.08 -2.45 -27.15
CA ARG A 220 7.18 -2.68 -28.29
C ARG A 220 6.30 -3.90 -28.07
N VAL A 221 6.87 -4.98 -27.51
CA VAL A 221 6.11 -6.18 -27.15
C VAL A 221 5.03 -5.85 -26.11
N VAL A 222 5.37 -5.14 -25.03
CA VAL A 222 4.41 -4.74 -23.99
C VAL A 222 3.31 -3.84 -24.57
N LEU A 223 3.66 -2.88 -25.44
CA LEU A 223 2.68 -2.03 -26.12
C LEU A 223 1.68 -2.87 -26.93
N ASP A 224 2.16 -3.78 -27.77
CA ASP A 224 1.32 -4.51 -28.72
C ASP A 224 0.57 -5.70 -28.13
N GLU A 225 1.17 -6.39 -27.15
CA GLU A 225 0.62 -7.63 -26.57
C GLU A 225 -0.15 -7.39 -25.26
N VAL A 226 0.03 -6.22 -24.63
CA VAL A 226 -0.62 -5.90 -23.35
C VAL A 226 -1.43 -4.61 -23.47
N LEU A 227 -0.79 -3.46 -23.64
CA LEU A 227 -1.48 -2.17 -23.51
C LEU A 227 -2.60 -1.97 -24.55
N LYS A 228 -2.37 -2.40 -25.80
CA LYS A 228 -3.38 -2.37 -26.87
C LYS A 228 -4.45 -3.47 -26.74
N LYS A 229 -4.14 -4.59 -26.08
CA LYS A 229 -5.05 -5.75 -25.94
C LYS A 229 -5.94 -5.69 -24.70
N PHE A 230 -5.60 -4.86 -23.72
CA PHE A 230 -6.38 -4.61 -22.51
C PHE A 230 -6.78 -3.13 -22.39
N PRO A 231 -7.54 -2.58 -23.36
CA PRO A 231 -7.88 -1.16 -23.38
C PRO A 231 -8.79 -0.73 -22.22
N ASP A 232 -9.49 -1.65 -21.57
CA ASP A 232 -10.35 -1.39 -20.41
C ASP A 232 -9.60 -1.42 -19.06
N MET A 233 -8.27 -1.59 -19.10
CA MET A 233 -7.40 -1.68 -17.93
C MET A 233 -6.49 -0.44 -17.88
N PRO A 234 -6.57 0.39 -16.82
CA PRO A 234 -5.73 1.56 -16.68
C PRO A 234 -4.30 1.17 -16.32
N VAL A 235 -3.33 1.72 -17.04
CA VAL A 235 -1.90 1.49 -16.82
C VAL A 235 -1.18 2.82 -16.73
N THR A 236 -0.39 3.03 -15.68
CA THR A 236 0.50 4.20 -15.60
C THR A 236 1.89 3.83 -16.10
N VAL A 237 2.38 4.54 -17.10
CA VAL A 237 3.67 4.25 -17.73
C VAL A 237 4.70 5.29 -17.33
N ALA A 238 5.78 4.85 -16.69
CA ALA A 238 6.84 5.72 -16.19
C ALA A 238 8.18 5.37 -16.87
N PRO A 239 8.54 5.99 -17.99
CA PRO A 239 9.87 5.82 -18.57
C PRO A 239 10.94 6.52 -17.72
N ILE A 240 12.18 6.03 -17.81
CA ILE A 240 13.37 6.74 -17.31
C ILE A 240 13.69 7.85 -18.32
N ALA A 241 13.79 9.10 -17.89
CA ALA A 241 13.93 10.22 -18.84
C ALA A 241 15.23 10.11 -19.67
N ALA A 242 16.34 9.68 -19.06
CA ALA A 242 17.61 9.48 -19.77
C ALA A 242 17.54 8.43 -20.88
N ASP A 243 16.66 7.42 -20.77
CA ASP A 243 16.44 6.37 -21.78
C ASP A 243 15.65 6.84 -23.00
N ILE A 244 15.05 8.03 -22.93
CA ILE A 244 14.24 8.61 -24.00
C ILE A 244 14.76 9.98 -24.46
N ASP A 245 15.63 10.66 -23.72
CA ASP A 245 16.25 11.93 -24.15
C ASP A 245 17.36 11.68 -25.20
N PRO A 246 17.24 12.22 -26.44
CA PRO A 246 18.28 12.11 -27.48
C PRO A 246 19.64 12.71 -27.08
N LYS A 247 19.66 13.65 -26.14
CA LYS A 247 20.91 14.24 -25.61
C LYS A 247 21.63 13.25 -24.69
N TRP A 248 20.90 12.28 -24.15
CA TRP A 248 21.40 11.23 -23.28
C TRP A 248 21.51 9.89 -24.02
N HIS A 249 20.63 8.94 -23.69
CA HIS A 249 20.65 7.57 -24.20
C HIS A 249 19.42 7.22 -25.05
N GLY A 250 18.54 8.20 -25.31
CA GLY A 250 17.31 8.04 -26.08
C GLY A 250 17.53 7.69 -27.55
N SER A 251 17.15 6.47 -27.93
CA SER A 251 17.12 6.06 -29.34
C SER A 251 15.84 6.54 -30.04
N LYS A 252 15.87 6.65 -31.38
CA LYS A 252 14.68 7.00 -32.17
C LYS A 252 13.55 5.99 -31.95
N GLU A 253 13.88 4.71 -31.90
CA GLU A 253 12.91 3.62 -31.75
C GLU A 253 12.27 3.62 -30.35
N ALA A 254 13.05 3.81 -29.29
CA ALA A 254 12.54 3.94 -27.92
C ALA A 254 11.55 5.11 -27.80
N ARG A 255 11.89 6.28 -28.36
CA ARG A 255 11.03 7.46 -28.36
C ARG A 255 9.73 7.25 -29.15
N GLU A 256 9.80 6.52 -30.26
CA GLU A 256 8.62 6.19 -31.07
C GLU A 256 7.65 5.28 -30.30
N VAL A 257 8.16 4.22 -29.68
CA VAL A 257 7.37 3.30 -28.83
C VAL A 257 6.71 4.05 -27.67
N ILE A 258 7.45 4.94 -26.99
CA ILE A 258 6.90 5.71 -25.87
C ILE A 258 5.86 6.72 -26.34
N ARG A 259 6.07 7.42 -27.46
CA ARG A 259 5.05 8.33 -28.02
C ARG A 259 3.75 7.61 -28.33
N GLU A 260 3.82 6.43 -28.95
CA GLU A 260 2.64 5.60 -29.21
C GLU A 260 1.98 5.13 -27.92
N THR A 261 2.77 4.72 -26.93
CA THR A 261 2.29 4.26 -25.63
C THR A 261 1.55 5.37 -24.88
N LEU A 262 2.14 6.56 -24.76
CA LEU A 262 1.54 7.68 -24.04
C LEU A 262 0.30 8.24 -24.76
N ALA A 263 0.16 8.02 -26.07
CA ALA A 263 -1.04 8.35 -26.82
C ALA A 263 -2.23 7.43 -26.52
N LEU A 264 -2.01 6.22 -26.00
CA LEU A 264 -3.09 5.30 -25.66
C LEU A 264 -3.97 5.89 -24.55
N PRO A 265 -5.30 5.83 -24.65
CA PRO A 265 -6.13 6.58 -23.73
C PRO A 265 -6.37 5.87 -22.38
N ASN A 266 -6.04 4.58 -22.25
CA ASN A 266 -5.92 3.87 -20.97
C ASN A 266 -4.58 4.10 -20.27
N VAL A 267 -3.65 4.82 -20.90
CA VAL A 267 -2.33 5.10 -20.34
C VAL A 267 -2.30 6.46 -19.64
N GLU A 268 -1.94 6.44 -18.35
CA GLU A 268 -1.52 7.62 -17.59
C GLU A 268 -0.01 7.81 -17.73
N VAL A 269 0.44 9.07 -17.76
CA VAL A 269 1.87 9.39 -17.82
C VAL A 269 2.43 9.46 -16.39
N GLY A 270 3.45 8.65 -16.12
CA GLY A 270 4.26 8.71 -14.92
C GLY A 270 5.72 9.05 -15.25
N SER A 271 6.54 9.18 -14.21
CA SER A 271 7.98 9.40 -14.32
C SER A 271 8.74 8.40 -13.46
N HIS A 272 9.71 7.71 -14.05
CA HIS A 272 10.62 6.82 -13.31
C HIS A 272 11.97 7.50 -13.08
N THR A 273 11.89 8.81 -12.79
CA THR A 273 13.01 9.73 -12.55
C THR A 273 13.88 9.97 -13.79
N PHE A 274 14.87 10.85 -13.67
CA PHE A 274 15.70 11.19 -14.81
C PHE A 274 16.76 10.12 -15.04
N SER A 275 17.55 9.86 -13.99
CA SER A 275 18.81 9.16 -14.10
C SER A 275 18.81 7.77 -13.45
N HIS A 276 17.63 7.37 -12.96
CA HIS A 276 17.37 6.09 -12.29
C HIS A 276 18.31 5.84 -11.11
N PRO A 277 18.14 6.58 -9.99
CA PRO A 277 18.84 6.28 -8.75
C PRO A 277 18.61 4.85 -8.26
N PHE A 278 19.70 4.12 -8.00
CA PHE A 278 19.67 2.80 -7.38
C PHE A 278 19.64 2.91 -5.86
N ASP A 279 20.41 3.85 -5.29
CA ASP A 279 20.45 4.13 -3.85
C ASP A 279 20.15 5.59 -3.55
N TRP A 280 18.90 5.87 -3.16
CA TRP A 280 18.46 7.20 -2.76
C TRP A 280 19.14 7.71 -1.47
N GLY A 281 19.55 6.80 -0.58
CA GLY A 281 20.23 7.13 0.67
C GLY A 281 21.62 7.71 0.44
N PHE A 282 22.29 7.32 -0.66
CA PHE A 282 23.55 7.92 -1.10
C PHE A 282 23.39 9.42 -1.36
N PHE A 283 22.32 9.81 -2.07
CA PHE A 283 22.06 11.20 -2.47
C PHE A 283 21.44 12.06 -1.36
N ALA A 284 20.90 11.43 -0.31
CA ALA A 284 20.45 12.14 0.90
C ALA A 284 21.62 12.79 1.68
N ASN A 285 22.86 12.39 1.41
CA ASN A 285 24.04 12.92 2.08
C ASN A 285 24.44 14.28 1.49
N ASN A 286 24.73 15.26 2.35
CA ASN A 286 25.17 16.59 1.94
C ASN A 286 26.48 16.59 1.14
N ASN A 287 27.33 15.56 1.28
CA ASN A 287 28.57 15.42 0.52
C ASN A 287 28.46 14.46 -0.67
N HIS A 288 27.26 14.04 -1.09
CA HIS A 288 27.07 13.06 -2.16
C HIS A 288 27.85 13.42 -3.43
N ARG A 289 27.95 14.70 -3.80
CA ARG A 289 28.71 15.15 -4.97
C ARG A 289 30.20 14.82 -4.88
N GLU A 290 30.80 14.93 -3.70
CA GLU A 290 32.21 14.54 -3.49
C GLU A 290 32.37 13.03 -3.48
N LEU A 291 31.38 12.30 -2.98
CA LEU A 291 31.35 10.83 -3.01
C LEU A 291 31.14 10.30 -4.43
N GLU A 292 30.31 10.95 -5.25
CA GLU A 292 29.97 10.49 -6.61
C GLU A 292 31.17 10.58 -7.57
N LYS A 293 32.16 11.43 -7.27
CA LYS A 293 33.41 11.55 -8.04
C LYS A 293 34.13 10.22 -8.27
N PHE A 294 34.04 9.32 -7.29
CA PHE A 294 34.65 8.00 -7.38
C PHE A 294 33.93 7.05 -8.35
N PHE A 295 32.69 7.37 -8.72
CA PHE A 295 31.83 6.57 -9.59
C PHE A 295 31.72 7.14 -11.01
N PHE A 296 32.06 8.42 -11.26
CA PHE A 296 31.74 9.05 -12.56
C PHE A 296 32.30 8.32 -13.78
N GLN A 297 33.50 7.78 -13.65
CA GLN A 297 34.18 6.98 -14.68
C GLN A 297 33.50 5.65 -15.01
N GLU A 298 32.56 5.18 -14.18
CA GLU A 298 31.84 3.92 -14.32
C GLU A 298 30.45 4.10 -14.94
N TYR A 299 30.00 5.34 -15.13
CA TYR A 299 28.74 5.60 -15.82
C TYR A 299 28.88 5.46 -17.33
N PRO A 300 27.78 5.10 -18.03
CA PRO A 300 27.79 5.05 -19.48
C PRO A 300 28.04 6.45 -20.04
N ALA A 301 28.87 6.54 -21.09
CA ALA A 301 29.22 7.81 -21.75
C ALA A 301 29.85 8.89 -20.83
N ALA A 302 30.60 8.48 -19.79
CA ALA A 302 31.27 9.38 -18.84
C ALA A 302 32.15 10.48 -19.49
N GLU A 303 32.75 10.25 -20.66
CA GLU A 303 33.54 11.29 -21.34
C GLU A 303 32.70 12.50 -21.76
N LYS A 304 31.39 12.34 -22.02
CA LYS A 304 30.48 13.48 -22.26
C LYS A 304 30.32 14.34 -21.00
N LEU A 305 30.20 13.70 -19.83
CA LEU A 305 30.17 14.40 -18.54
C LEU A 305 31.48 15.16 -18.33
N PHE A 306 32.63 14.51 -18.52
CA PHE A 306 33.95 15.14 -18.29
C PHE A 306 34.27 16.26 -19.27
N ALA A 307 33.73 16.23 -20.49
CA ALA A 307 33.84 17.35 -21.42
C ALA A 307 33.14 18.61 -20.88
N LYS A 308 32.04 18.44 -20.14
CA LYS A 308 31.28 19.53 -19.52
C LYS A 308 31.81 19.93 -18.13
N TYR A 309 32.27 18.94 -17.37
CA TYR A 309 32.76 19.07 -15.99
C TYR A 309 34.11 18.36 -15.81
N PRO A 310 35.22 18.94 -16.33
CA PRO A 310 36.54 18.30 -16.24
C PRO A 310 37.00 18.05 -14.81
N GLU A 311 36.56 18.86 -13.85
CA GLU A 311 36.89 18.76 -12.43
C GLU A 311 36.32 17.51 -11.73
N LEU A 312 35.33 16.85 -12.34
CA LEU A 312 34.74 15.62 -11.82
C LEU A 312 35.55 14.37 -12.21
N LYS A 313 36.52 14.50 -13.13
CA LYS A 313 37.37 13.39 -13.55
C LYS A 313 38.39 13.06 -12.48
N GLN A 314 38.21 11.93 -11.80
CA GLN A 314 39.13 11.45 -10.76
C GLN A 314 39.99 10.30 -11.28
N GLN A 315 41.30 10.34 -11.06
CA GLN A 315 42.22 9.27 -11.49
C GLN A 315 42.29 8.09 -10.51
N LYS A 316 41.93 8.30 -9.25
CA LYS A 316 42.04 7.31 -8.18
C LYS A 316 40.74 6.52 -8.05
N LYS A 317 40.79 5.21 -8.30
CA LYS A 317 39.68 4.30 -8.01
C LYS A 317 39.55 4.08 -6.50
N LEU A 318 38.30 3.95 -6.03
CA LEU A 318 38.04 3.54 -4.66
C LEU A 318 38.28 2.03 -4.51
N GLU A 319 38.79 1.61 -3.36
CA GLU A 319 38.88 0.18 -3.01
C GLU A 319 37.47 -0.42 -2.88
N LYS A 320 37.31 -1.68 -3.31
CA LYS A 320 36.00 -2.36 -3.36
C LYS A 320 35.27 -2.33 -2.01
N GLU A 321 35.96 -2.61 -0.90
CA GLU A 321 35.36 -2.61 0.45
C GLU A 321 34.83 -1.23 0.85
N LYS A 322 35.57 -0.16 0.53
CA LYS A 322 35.10 1.22 0.78
C LYS A 322 33.90 1.56 -0.08
N LYS A 323 33.83 1.02 -1.29
CA LYS A 323 32.73 1.24 -2.24
C LYS A 323 31.45 0.57 -1.75
N GLU A 324 31.56 -0.68 -1.30
CA GLU A 324 30.47 -1.44 -0.65
C GLU A 324 30.00 -0.79 0.66
N GLY A 325 30.85 0.01 1.32
CA GLY A 325 30.46 0.82 2.47
C GLY A 325 29.73 2.13 2.13
N LEU A 326 29.81 2.61 0.88
CA LEU A 326 29.22 3.88 0.44
C LEU A 326 27.84 3.73 -0.19
N ILE A 327 27.59 2.62 -0.88
CA ILE A 327 26.32 2.33 -1.54
C ILE A 327 25.75 1.09 -0.89
N LYS A 328 24.51 1.17 -0.44
CA LYS A 328 23.80 0.02 0.10
C LYS A 328 23.39 -0.88 -1.07
N ASP A 329 23.34 -2.18 -0.80
CA ASP A 329 22.97 -3.22 -1.77
C ASP A 329 24.00 -3.52 -2.87
N ARG A 330 23.68 -4.48 -3.74
CA ARG A 330 24.59 -5.07 -4.74
C ARG A 330 24.92 -4.15 -5.93
N TYR A 331 24.67 -2.85 -5.83
CA TYR A 331 24.82 -1.95 -6.95
C TYR A 331 26.28 -1.55 -7.17
N GLU A 332 26.70 -1.54 -8.43
CA GLU A 332 28.06 -1.12 -8.79
C GLU A 332 28.25 0.40 -8.72
N ARG A 333 27.16 1.16 -8.77
CA ARG A 333 27.12 2.64 -8.81
C ARG A 333 25.79 3.13 -8.24
N PRO A 334 25.67 4.42 -7.82
CA PRO A 334 24.50 4.86 -7.06
C PRO A 334 23.27 5.16 -7.93
N ARG A 335 23.43 5.24 -9.26
CA ARG A 335 22.35 5.44 -10.25
C ARG A 335 22.70 4.88 -11.64
N ALA A 336 21.77 4.82 -12.57
CA ALA A 336 22.04 4.26 -13.90
C ALA A 336 22.82 5.23 -14.80
N TYR A 337 22.46 6.51 -14.82
CA TYR A 337 22.99 7.51 -15.75
C TYR A 337 23.54 8.74 -15.04
N ALA A 338 24.54 9.40 -15.61
CA ALA A 338 25.14 10.58 -14.98
C ALA A 338 25.83 11.51 -15.99
N LEU A 339 25.09 12.01 -16.98
CA LEU A 339 25.60 13.07 -17.86
C LEU A 339 25.50 14.47 -17.25
N GLU A 340 24.79 14.59 -16.12
CA GLU A 340 24.70 15.77 -15.27
C GLU A 340 24.85 15.34 -13.81
N PRO A 341 25.42 16.19 -12.92
CA PRO A 341 25.40 15.95 -11.48
C PRO A 341 23.98 15.74 -10.95
N PHE A 342 23.83 14.88 -9.94
CA PHE A 342 22.53 14.65 -9.30
C PHE A 342 21.94 15.96 -8.76
N SER A 343 20.64 16.16 -8.97
CA SER A 343 19.85 17.18 -8.29
C SER A 343 18.38 16.76 -8.25
N VAL A 344 17.64 17.21 -7.24
CA VAL A 344 16.18 16.98 -7.15
C VAL A 344 15.46 17.60 -8.35
N GLU A 345 15.89 18.78 -8.79
CA GLU A 345 15.35 19.44 -10.00
C GLU A 345 15.48 18.55 -11.24
N LEU A 346 16.63 17.91 -11.43
CA LEU A 346 16.86 17.00 -12.54
C LEU A 346 15.92 15.78 -12.45
N GLU A 347 15.90 15.11 -11.29
CA GLU A 347 15.14 13.87 -11.11
C GLU A 347 13.62 14.04 -11.14
N VAL A 348 13.13 15.24 -10.80
CA VAL A 348 11.70 15.54 -10.72
C VAL A 348 11.28 16.41 -11.90
N ILE A 349 11.72 17.66 -11.96
CA ILE A 349 11.18 18.65 -12.91
C ILE A 349 11.63 18.37 -14.34
N GLU A 350 12.94 18.21 -14.55
CA GLU A 350 13.49 18.00 -15.89
C GLU A 350 13.11 16.62 -16.44
N ALA A 351 13.03 15.60 -15.57
CA ALA A 351 12.53 14.28 -15.95
C ALA A 351 11.13 14.37 -16.56
N ASN A 352 10.23 15.07 -15.88
CA ASN A 352 8.86 15.23 -16.32
C ASN A 352 8.80 16.02 -17.63
N ARG A 353 9.58 17.09 -17.77
CA ARG A 353 9.67 17.89 -18.99
C ARG A 353 10.03 17.03 -20.21
N VAL A 354 11.04 16.18 -20.10
CA VAL A 354 11.47 15.28 -21.18
C VAL A 354 10.40 14.25 -21.55
N ILE A 355 9.69 13.72 -20.55
CA ILE A 355 8.63 12.73 -20.77
C ILE A 355 7.42 13.37 -21.46
N GLU A 356 7.03 14.57 -21.02
CA GLU A 356 5.89 15.31 -21.56
C GLU A 356 6.10 15.75 -23.02
N GLU A 357 7.34 15.94 -23.49
CA GLU A 357 7.64 16.16 -24.92
C GLU A 357 7.17 15.01 -25.82
N LEU A 358 6.99 13.80 -25.28
CA LEU A 358 6.51 12.63 -26.00
C LEU A 358 5.03 12.34 -25.75
N ALA A 359 4.41 13.02 -24.78
CA ALA A 359 3.01 12.84 -24.45
C ALA A 359 2.11 13.74 -25.34
N PRO A 360 0.83 13.38 -25.54
CA PRO A 360 -0.15 14.31 -26.09
C PRO A 360 -0.26 15.59 -25.25
N GLU A 361 -0.58 16.73 -25.88
CA GLU A 361 -0.64 18.05 -25.21
C GLU A 361 -1.59 18.14 -24.01
N HIS A 362 -2.57 17.25 -23.90
CA HIS A 362 -3.54 17.20 -22.81
C HIS A 362 -3.12 16.24 -21.66
N LYS A 363 -2.01 15.53 -21.80
CA LYS A 363 -1.47 14.63 -20.76
C LYS A 363 -0.23 15.23 -20.12
N ARG A 364 -0.12 15.07 -18.81
CA ARG A 364 1.01 15.52 -17.98
C ARG A 364 1.44 14.38 -17.08
N VAL A 365 2.64 14.46 -16.53
CA VAL A 365 3.10 13.51 -15.52
C VAL A 365 2.27 13.70 -14.24
N GLU A 366 1.59 12.64 -13.80
CA GLU A 366 0.71 12.66 -12.63
C GLU A 366 1.32 11.97 -11.40
N VAL A 367 2.33 11.11 -11.60
CA VAL A 367 2.96 10.34 -10.52
C VAL A 367 4.42 10.00 -10.81
N ILE A 368 5.25 10.08 -9.77
CA ILE A 368 6.62 9.56 -9.76
C ILE A 368 6.62 8.14 -9.18
N GLN A 369 7.18 7.21 -9.94
CA GLN A 369 7.40 5.81 -9.56
C GLN A 369 8.86 5.70 -9.12
N TRP A 370 9.11 5.42 -7.83
CA TRP A 370 10.47 5.42 -7.29
C TRP A 370 11.32 4.30 -7.88
N SER A 371 12.52 4.65 -8.33
CA SER A 371 13.54 3.75 -8.86
C SER A 371 14.41 3.14 -7.77
N GLY A 372 15.16 2.09 -8.13
CA GLY A 372 16.19 1.50 -7.27
C GLY A 372 15.64 0.87 -6.01
N ASN A 373 16.26 1.19 -4.87
CA ASN A 373 15.85 0.68 -3.56
C ASN A 373 14.53 1.29 -3.04
N THR A 374 13.91 2.23 -3.77
CA THR A 374 12.63 2.87 -3.40
C THR A 374 12.65 3.53 -2.02
N GLN A 375 13.80 4.11 -1.61
CA GLN A 375 13.95 4.82 -0.33
C GLN A 375 14.16 6.33 -0.53
N PRO A 376 13.22 7.06 -1.18
CA PRO A 376 13.37 8.49 -1.40
C PRO A 376 13.52 9.23 -0.07
N PHE A 377 14.41 10.22 -0.04
CA PHE A 377 14.61 11.08 1.12
C PHE A 377 13.65 12.27 1.10
N GLU A 378 13.51 12.94 2.25
CA GLU A 378 12.48 13.96 2.46
C GLU A 378 12.48 15.08 1.41
N ALA A 379 13.65 15.58 1.00
CA ALA A 379 13.70 16.69 0.06
C ALA A 379 13.25 16.32 -1.36
N VAL A 380 13.48 15.08 -1.82
CA VAL A 380 12.95 14.64 -3.14
C VAL A 380 11.44 14.43 -3.06
N LEU A 381 10.92 13.85 -1.98
CA LEU A 381 9.47 13.74 -1.74
C LEU A 381 8.81 15.12 -1.73
N LYS A 382 9.41 16.10 -1.03
CA LYS A 382 8.95 17.49 -1.02
C LYS A 382 8.90 18.08 -2.43
N GLY A 383 9.93 17.84 -3.24
CA GLY A 383 9.95 18.28 -4.64
C GLY A 383 8.78 17.74 -5.47
N THR A 384 8.40 16.47 -5.27
CA THR A 384 7.21 15.90 -5.96
C THR A 384 5.91 16.60 -5.54
N ARG A 385 5.75 16.87 -4.25
CA ARG A 385 4.57 17.54 -3.69
C ARG A 385 4.45 18.98 -4.14
N GLU A 386 5.55 19.72 -4.18
CA GLU A 386 5.60 21.10 -4.68
C GLU A 386 5.28 21.18 -6.18
N ALA A 387 5.60 20.12 -6.93
CA ALA A 387 5.20 19.98 -8.34
C ALA A 387 3.74 19.52 -8.54
N GLY A 388 3.00 19.19 -7.47
CA GLY A 388 1.63 18.65 -7.55
C GLY A 388 1.55 17.21 -8.04
N ILE A 389 2.65 16.46 -7.95
CA ILE A 389 2.81 15.12 -8.51
C ILE A 389 2.75 14.09 -7.38
N ALA A 390 1.94 13.05 -7.55
CA ALA A 390 1.85 11.97 -6.57
C ALA A 390 3.14 11.12 -6.57
N ASN A 391 3.34 10.28 -5.55
CA ASN A 391 4.49 9.38 -5.52
C ASN A 391 4.10 7.96 -5.11
N ILE A 392 4.78 6.94 -5.65
CA ILE A 392 4.51 5.53 -5.35
C ILE A 392 5.77 4.65 -5.56
N ASN A 393 5.70 3.41 -5.04
CA ASN A 393 6.66 2.29 -5.09
C ASN A 393 7.31 2.02 -3.73
N GLY A 394 7.79 0.78 -3.58
CA GLY A 394 8.22 0.18 -2.32
C GLY A 394 7.15 -0.72 -1.70
N GLY A 395 7.46 -1.29 -0.54
CA GLY A 395 6.57 -2.16 0.24
C GLY A 395 6.70 -3.65 -0.08
N ASP A 396 6.82 -4.04 -1.35
CA ASP A 396 7.05 -5.42 -1.81
C ASP A 396 6.07 -6.47 -1.24
N THR A 397 4.77 -6.15 -1.28
CA THR A 397 3.75 -7.06 -0.75
C THR A 397 3.68 -8.36 -1.56
N ARG A 398 4.01 -9.48 -0.92
CA ARG A 398 3.76 -10.84 -1.40
C ARG A 398 3.02 -11.65 -0.35
N PHE A 399 2.01 -12.41 -0.77
CA PHE A 399 1.29 -13.33 0.10
C PHE A 399 0.82 -14.55 -0.68
N ASP A 400 1.79 -15.34 -1.11
CA ASP A 400 1.64 -16.53 -1.93
C ASP A 400 2.32 -17.74 -1.24
N PRO A 401 2.35 -18.95 -1.82
CA PRO A 401 2.93 -20.12 -1.16
C PRO A 401 4.39 -19.96 -0.69
N GLU A 402 5.20 -19.12 -1.34
CA GLU A 402 6.57 -18.84 -0.95
C GLU A 402 6.65 -17.84 0.22
N PHE A 403 5.75 -16.86 0.25
CA PHE A 403 5.64 -15.83 1.28
C PHE A 403 4.30 -15.96 2.03
N ALA A 404 4.02 -17.16 2.56
CA ALA A 404 2.72 -17.53 3.09
C ALA A 404 2.46 -16.99 4.51
N SER A 405 2.40 -15.67 4.67
CA SER A 405 2.12 -15.00 5.95
C SER A 405 1.76 -13.51 5.80
N PHE A 406 0.93 -13.00 6.72
CA PHE A 406 0.63 -11.56 6.81
C PHE A 406 1.88 -10.70 7.09
N ALA A 407 2.98 -11.29 7.58
CA ALA A 407 4.23 -10.58 7.83
C ALA A 407 4.92 -10.06 6.56
N TRP A 408 4.44 -10.47 5.38
CA TRP A 408 4.89 -10.03 4.06
C TRP A 408 3.93 -9.04 3.39
N VAL A 409 2.88 -8.62 4.09
CA VAL A 409 1.96 -7.58 3.61
C VAL A 409 2.42 -6.23 4.14
N ALA A 410 2.82 -5.35 3.21
CA ALA A 410 3.34 -4.03 3.53
C ALA A 410 2.25 -3.08 4.07
N PRO A 411 2.60 -2.02 4.81
CA PRO A 411 1.66 -0.94 5.14
C PRO A 411 1.23 -0.15 3.89
N VAL A 412 0.37 0.85 4.05
CA VAL A 412 -0.05 1.77 2.97
C VAL A 412 1.13 2.61 2.45
N GLY A 413 2.05 2.96 3.33
CA GLY A 413 3.20 3.82 3.03
C GLY A 413 4.04 4.05 4.27
N LEU A 414 4.94 5.03 4.19
CA LEU A 414 5.86 5.42 5.24
C LEU A 414 5.95 6.94 5.37
N GLN A 415 5.98 7.44 6.60
CA GLN A 415 6.31 8.83 6.89
C GLN A 415 7.83 9.04 6.80
N VAL A 416 8.27 9.98 5.96
CA VAL A 416 9.68 10.37 5.78
C VAL A 416 9.80 11.86 6.10
N GLY A 417 10.24 12.17 7.33
CA GLY A 417 10.20 13.53 7.85
C GLY A 417 8.74 14.05 7.89
N GLU A 418 8.48 15.19 7.26
CA GLU A 418 7.14 15.77 7.11
C GLU A 418 6.38 15.26 5.86
N GLN A 419 7.02 14.43 5.03
CA GLN A 419 6.43 13.89 3.80
C GLN A 419 5.94 12.45 3.97
N VAL A 420 5.14 11.99 3.01
CA VAL A 420 4.64 10.62 2.94
C VAL A 420 5.10 9.98 1.64
N GLN A 421 5.72 8.82 1.76
CA GLN A 421 5.90 7.89 0.65
C GLN A 421 4.74 6.90 0.63
N VAL A 422 4.05 6.77 -0.50
CA VAL A 422 3.01 5.74 -0.68
C VAL A 422 3.63 4.49 -1.28
N TYR A 423 3.27 3.31 -0.76
CA TYR A 423 3.75 2.04 -1.28
C TYR A 423 2.83 1.47 -2.35
N ALA A 424 3.42 0.70 -3.27
CA ALA A 424 2.66 -0.14 -4.17
C ALA A 424 1.88 -1.20 -3.37
N SER A 425 0.68 -1.56 -3.87
CA SER A 425 -0.20 -2.48 -3.14
C SER A 425 0.25 -3.92 -3.25
N ASN A 426 0.94 -4.26 -4.33
CA ASN A 426 1.54 -5.56 -4.58
C ASN A 426 2.98 -5.39 -5.08
N SER A 427 3.78 -6.43 -4.90
CA SER A 427 5.18 -6.44 -5.32
C SER A 427 5.35 -6.46 -6.83
N ASN A 428 6.47 -5.89 -7.29
CA ASN A 428 6.88 -5.87 -8.69
C ASN A 428 7.30 -7.27 -9.18
N GLU A 429 7.30 -7.53 -10.50
CA GLU A 429 7.53 -8.87 -11.06
C GLU A 429 8.95 -9.41 -10.82
N ASN A 430 9.93 -8.52 -10.64
CA ASN A 430 11.31 -8.89 -10.26
C ASN A 430 11.38 -9.76 -8.99
N THR A 431 10.53 -9.48 -8.00
CA THR A 431 10.48 -10.22 -6.73
C THR A 431 9.94 -11.64 -6.88
N TYR A 432 9.34 -11.97 -8.03
CA TYR A 432 8.89 -13.31 -8.40
C TYR A 432 9.90 -14.07 -9.28
N THR A 433 10.93 -13.37 -9.77
CA THR A 433 11.85 -13.84 -10.83
C THR A 433 13.32 -13.79 -10.40
N GLU A 434 13.59 -13.81 -9.09
CA GLU A 434 14.96 -13.69 -8.54
C GLU A 434 15.70 -12.46 -9.09
N ASP A 435 15.08 -11.29 -9.05
CA ASP A 435 15.61 -10.06 -9.62
C ASP A 435 15.93 -10.21 -11.12
N TRP A 436 15.00 -10.81 -11.86
CA TRP A 436 15.09 -11.05 -13.31
C TRP A 436 16.18 -12.04 -13.76
N THR A 437 16.64 -12.92 -12.87
CA THR A 437 17.69 -13.92 -13.21
C THR A 437 17.15 -15.32 -13.51
N ASP A 438 15.96 -15.68 -13.02
CA ASP A 438 15.36 -17.00 -13.22
C ASP A 438 13.82 -16.94 -13.04
N ARG A 439 13.13 -18.08 -13.18
CA ARG A 439 11.70 -18.25 -12.87
C ARG A 439 10.82 -17.20 -13.56
N PHE A 440 11.10 -16.87 -14.82
CA PHE A 440 10.36 -15.85 -15.59
C PHE A 440 8.83 -16.03 -15.62
N PHE A 441 8.30 -17.22 -15.32
CA PHE A 441 6.87 -17.48 -15.15
C PHE A 441 6.28 -17.04 -13.79
N GLY A 442 7.13 -16.67 -12.83
CA GLY A 442 6.79 -16.55 -11.41
C GLY A 442 5.74 -15.49 -11.10
N PHE A 443 5.62 -14.46 -11.95
CA PHE A 443 4.65 -13.38 -11.74
C PHE A 443 3.19 -13.85 -11.73
N ARG A 444 2.90 -15.06 -12.24
CA ARG A 444 1.57 -15.69 -12.12
C ARG A 444 1.10 -15.88 -10.67
N PHE A 445 2.01 -15.93 -9.70
CA PHE A 445 1.66 -16.09 -8.29
C PHE A 445 1.09 -14.82 -7.66
N LEU A 446 1.01 -13.70 -8.39
CA LEU A 446 0.26 -12.51 -7.98
C LEU A 446 -1.21 -12.86 -7.65
N GLU A 447 -1.82 -13.80 -8.37
CA GLU A 447 -3.18 -14.28 -8.09
C GLU A 447 -3.34 -14.76 -6.63
N ASN A 448 -2.35 -15.47 -6.10
CA ASN A 448 -2.37 -15.94 -4.71
C ASN A 448 -2.34 -14.76 -3.74
N THR A 449 -1.46 -13.79 -3.99
CA THR A 449 -1.38 -12.56 -3.20
C THR A 449 -2.70 -11.79 -3.27
N ALA A 450 -3.30 -11.66 -4.45
CA ALA A 450 -4.59 -11.00 -4.66
C ALA A 450 -5.69 -11.67 -3.82
N ARG A 451 -5.77 -13.00 -3.83
CA ARG A 451 -6.74 -13.77 -3.06
C ARG A 451 -6.53 -13.61 -1.55
N ASN A 452 -5.31 -13.85 -1.07
CA ASN A 452 -4.98 -13.88 0.35
C ASN A 452 -5.02 -12.49 1.02
N THR A 453 -4.90 -11.42 0.23
CA THR A 453 -5.08 -10.03 0.70
C THR A 453 -6.50 -9.50 0.52
N ASN A 454 -7.43 -10.27 -0.03
CA ASN A 454 -8.85 -9.92 -0.12
C ASN A 454 -9.69 -10.62 0.95
N SER A 455 -9.39 -11.88 1.25
CA SER A 455 -10.17 -12.73 2.15
C SER A 455 -9.26 -13.50 3.11
N PRO A 456 -9.64 -13.70 4.38
CA PRO A 456 -10.92 -13.30 5.00
C PRO A 456 -10.96 -11.82 5.41
N ILE A 457 -9.88 -11.06 5.24
CA ILE A 457 -9.84 -9.62 5.50
C ILE A 457 -9.28 -8.95 4.26
N ARG A 458 -9.94 -7.89 3.79
CA ARG A 458 -9.41 -7.09 2.68
C ARG A 458 -8.34 -6.14 3.22
N LEU A 459 -7.10 -6.39 2.83
CA LEU A 459 -5.90 -5.67 3.29
C LEU A 459 -5.26 -4.81 2.19
N LYS A 460 -5.46 -5.16 0.92
CA LYS A 460 -4.83 -4.46 -0.21
C LYS A 460 -5.78 -4.31 -1.41
N PRO A 461 -5.64 -3.24 -2.20
CA PRO A 461 -6.05 -3.26 -3.62
C PRO A 461 -5.43 -4.42 -4.39
N LEU A 462 -5.88 -4.63 -5.63
CA LEU A 462 -5.15 -5.43 -6.61
C LEU A 462 -4.30 -4.50 -7.48
N ASN A 463 -2.99 -4.72 -7.51
CA ASN A 463 -2.06 -3.97 -8.33
C ASN A 463 -1.23 -4.91 -9.21
N VAL A 464 -1.23 -4.66 -10.52
CA VAL A 464 -0.31 -5.31 -11.46
C VAL A 464 0.86 -4.34 -11.69
N TYR A 465 2.00 -4.66 -11.08
CA TYR A 465 3.21 -3.85 -11.10
C TYR A 465 4.34 -4.65 -11.77
N TYR A 466 4.91 -4.10 -12.84
CA TYR A 466 5.90 -4.76 -13.69
C TYR A 466 6.83 -3.73 -14.37
N HIS A 467 7.83 -4.19 -15.09
CA HIS A 467 8.74 -3.42 -15.93
C HIS A 467 8.61 -3.81 -17.40
N TYR A 468 9.24 -3.05 -18.31
CA TYR A 468 9.22 -3.35 -19.75
C TYR A 468 9.89 -4.66 -20.11
N TYR A 469 10.88 -5.12 -19.34
CA TYR A 469 11.51 -6.41 -19.59
C TYR A 469 10.55 -7.59 -19.44
N SER A 470 9.33 -7.42 -18.89
CA SER A 470 8.29 -8.43 -18.99
C SER A 470 7.98 -8.86 -20.44
N GLY A 471 8.24 -8.00 -21.43
CA GLY A 471 8.16 -8.32 -22.86
C GLY A 471 9.39 -9.03 -23.45
N GLU A 472 10.43 -9.28 -22.64
CA GLU A 472 11.70 -9.85 -23.07
C GLU A 472 11.62 -11.38 -23.27
N ARG A 473 10.82 -12.07 -22.45
CA ARG A 473 10.74 -13.54 -22.39
C ARG A 473 9.29 -14.01 -22.50
N GLU A 474 9.06 -15.10 -23.24
CA GLU A 474 7.73 -15.65 -23.49
C GLU A 474 6.99 -16.03 -22.19
N ALA A 475 7.71 -16.65 -21.25
CA ALA A 475 7.13 -17.06 -19.97
C ALA A 475 6.68 -15.87 -19.11
N ALA A 476 7.43 -14.77 -19.13
CA ALA A 476 7.10 -13.55 -18.38
C ALA A 476 5.91 -12.82 -18.99
N LEU A 477 5.92 -12.65 -20.32
CA LEU A 477 4.80 -12.05 -21.05
C LEU A 477 3.50 -12.84 -20.80
N ASN A 478 3.57 -14.18 -20.83
CA ASN A 478 2.40 -15.01 -20.55
C ASN A 478 1.90 -14.87 -19.12
N ALA A 479 2.80 -14.78 -18.13
CA ALA A 479 2.42 -14.55 -16.73
C ALA A 479 1.74 -13.17 -16.54
N LEU A 480 2.26 -12.13 -17.21
CA LEU A 480 1.66 -10.80 -17.22
C LEU A 480 0.25 -10.80 -17.83
N ILE A 481 0.09 -11.43 -18.99
CA ILE A 481 -1.21 -11.57 -19.67
C ILE A 481 -2.21 -12.34 -18.78
N MET A 482 -1.76 -13.39 -18.09
CA MET A 482 -2.60 -14.13 -17.14
C MET A 482 -3.11 -13.23 -16.02
N ASN A 483 -2.26 -12.38 -15.45
CA ASN A 483 -2.65 -11.46 -14.39
C ASN A 483 -3.68 -10.42 -14.86
N TYR A 484 -3.53 -9.87 -16.07
CA TYR A 484 -4.52 -8.96 -16.65
C TYR A 484 -5.86 -9.64 -16.91
N LYS A 485 -5.85 -10.86 -17.48
CA LYS A 485 -7.08 -11.65 -17.69
C LYS A 485 -7.79 -11.95 -16.36
N HIS A 486 -7.05 -12.40 -15.35
CA HIS A 486 -7.61 -12.62 -14.03
C HIS A 486 -8.23 -11.35 -13.43
N ALA A 487 -7.55 -10.20 -13.56
CA ALA A 487 -8.08 -8.93 -13.06
C ALA A 487 -9.35 -8.48 -13.81
N GLN A 488 -9.50 -8.80 -15.11
CA GLN A 488 -10.72 -8.51 -15.86
C GLN A 488 -11.94 -9.32 -15.38
N GLU A 489 -11.72 -10.54 -14.88
CA GLU A 489 -12.77 -11.44 -14.37
C GLU A 489 -13.31 -11.02 -12.99
N LEU A 490 -12.61 -10.13 -12.28
CA LEU A 490 -12.96 -9.71 -10.93
C LEU A 490 -13.85 -8.45 -10.91
N PRO A 491 -14.78 -8.32 -9.94
CA PRO A 491 -15.61 -7.13 -9.76
C PRO A 491 -14.82 -5.99 -9.11
N LEU A 492 -13.93 -5.37 -9.89
CA LEU A 492 -13.01 -4.32 -9.43
C LEU A 492 -13.51 -2.93 -9.83
N LEU A 493 -13.18 -1.91 -9.03
CA LEU A 493 -13.17 -0.52 -9.50
C LEU A 493 -11.76 -0.21 -9.98
N ARG A 494 -11.66 0.19 -11.25
CA ARG A 494 -10.38 0.42 -11.92
C ARG A 494 -10.07 1.90 -11.93
N MET A 495 -8.86 2.26 -11.50
CA MET A 495 -8.39 3.64 -11.42
C MET A 495 -6.92 3.72 -11.83
N ARG A 496 -6.44 4.95 -12.02
CA ARG A 496 -5.05 5.23 -12.30
C ARG A 496 -4.18 5.10 -11.07
N THR A 497 -2.88 4.95 -11.28
CA THR A 497 -1.93 4.83 -10.17
C THR A 497 -1.85 6.13 -9.35
N SER A 498 -1.90 7.30 -9.99
CA SER A 498 -1.94 8.58 -9.27
C SER A 498 -3.18 8.74 -8.39
N GLU A 499 -4.33 8.23 -8.84
CA GLU A 499 -5.59 8.26 -8.08
C GLU A 499 -5.49 7.40 -6.81
N TYR A 500 -4.90 6.20 -6.91
CA TYR A 500 -4.60 5.39 -5.72
C TYR A 500 -3.55 6.04 -4.81
N ALA A 501 -2.47 6.60 -5.36
CA ALA A 501 -1.44 7.25 -4.56
C ALA A 501 -2.03 8.39 -3.70
N ARG A 502 -2.92 9.22 -4.26
CA ARG A 502 -3.65 10.26 -3.51
C ARG A 502 -4.60 9.70 -2.45
N ILE A 503 -5.19 8.52 -2.66
CA ILE A 503 -5.95 7.80 -1.61
C ILE A 503 -5.01 7.37 -0.48
N GLY A 504 -3.82 6.86 -0.83
CA GLY A 504 -2.77 6.49 0.11
C GLY A 504 -2.28 7.66 0.96
N GLU A 505 -2.09 8.84 0.38
CA GLU A 505 -1.79 10.08 1.13
C GLU A 505 -2.92 10.45 2.09
N GLY A 506 -4.17 10.35 1.63
CA GLY A 506 -5.37 10.60 2.43
C GLY A 506 -5.44 9.74 3.70
N PHE A 507 -4.91 8.52 3.67
CA PHE A 507 -4.84 7.65 4.85
C PHE A 507 -4.03 8.27 6.01
N PHE A 508 -2.94 8.99 5.69
CA PHE A 508 -2.08 9.63 6.68
C PHE A 508 -2.63 10.97 7.18
N SER A 509 -3.41 11.67 6.35
CA SER A 509 -3.98 12.98 6.70
C SER A 509 -5.38 12.92 7.33
N THR A 510 -6.14 11.85 7.09
CA THR A 510 -7.54 11.76 7.53
C THR A 510 -7.67 11.95 9.04
N ARG A 511 -8.56 12.84 9.45
CA ARG A 511 -8.93 13.07 10.85
C ARG A 511 -10.37 12.64 11.07
N ILE A 512 -10.58 11.93 12.18
CA ILE A 512 -11.89 11.42 12.56
C ILE A 512 -12.30 12.10 13.86
N ILE A 513 -13.36 12.91 13.79
CA ILE A 513 -13.91 13.64 14.92
C ILE A 513 -15.18 12.96 15.38
N ARG A 514 -15.17 12.41 16.60
CA ARG A 514 -16.36 11.79 17.18
C ARG A 514 -17.36 12.86 17.62
N LEU A 515 -18.57 12.82 17.05
CA LEU A 515 -19.67 13.73 17.40
C LEU A 515 -20.62 13.12 18.42
N GLY A 516 -20.75 11.79 18.43
CA GLY A 516 -21.62 11.05 19.33
C GLY A 516 -21.21 9.58 19.47
N LYS A 517 -22.07 8.76 20.07
CA LYS A 517 -21.79 7.32 20.25
C LYS A 517 -21.61 6.60 18.91
N ASP A 518 -22.50 6.86 17.97
CA ASP A 518 -22.53 6.21 16.65
C ASP A 518 -22.45 7.27 15.53
N SER A 519 -21.76 8.40 15.75
CA SER A 519 -21.65 9.50 14.78
C SER A 519 -20.25 10.13 14.75
N TRP A 520 -19.72 10.34 13.55
CA TRP A 520 -18.37 10.85 13.29
C TRP A 520 -18.33 11.82 12.10
N ARG A 521 -17.53 12.88 12.21
CA ARG A 521 -17.15 13.76 11.09
C ARG A 521 -15.77 13.36 10.58
N ILE A 522 -15.61 13.33 9.26
CA ILE A 522 -14.37 12.97 8.59
C ILE A 522 -13.78 14.22 7.95
N GLU A 523 -12.58 14.61 8.37
CA GLU A 523 -11.88 15.82 7.92
C GLU A 523 -10.54 15.45 7.26
N GLU A 524 -9.98 16.36 6.46
CA GLU A 524 -8.61 16.25 5.90
C GLU A 524 -8.33 14.92 5.13
N ARG A 525 -9.36 14.29 4.57
CA ARG A 525 -9.26 12.95 3.96
C ARG A 525 -8.61 12.89 2.58
N GLY A 526 -8.33 14.03 1.94
CA GLY A 526 -7.84 14.07 0.57
C GLY A 526 -8.75 13.30 -0.40
N ALA A 527 -8.18 12.36 -1.17
CA ALA A 527 -8.94 11.52 -2.10
C ALA A 527 -9.58 10.28 -1.47
N LEU A 528 -9.35 10.02 -0.17
CA LEU A 528 -9.90 8.86 0.55
C LEU A 528 -11.39 9.06 0.83
N ASN A 529 -12.23 8.37 0.05
CA ASN A 529 -13.70 8.45 0.14
C ASN A 529 -14.36 7.16 0.61
N THR A 530 -13.64 6.31 1.33
CA THR A 530 -14.22 5.11 1.95
C THR A 530 -13.81 5.03 3.41
N ILE A 531 -14.82 4.91 4.29
CA ILE A 531 -14.61 4.67 5.71
C ILE A 531 -15.15 3.30 6.06
N ARG A 532 -14.31 2.47 6.70
CA ARG A 532 -14.64 1.11 7.10
C ARG A 532 -14.94 1.06 8.59
N PHE A 533 -15.94 0.26 8.96
CA PHE A 533 -16.23 -0.12 10.34
C PHE A 533 -16.08 -1.63 10.46
N ASP A 534 -15.19 -2.08 11.34
CA ASP A 534 -14.96 -3.50 11.57
C ASP A 534 -15.97 -4.09 12.56
N ARG A 535 -16.28 -5.39 12.42
CA ARG A 535 -17.29 -6.09 13.24
C ARG A 535 -18.68 -5.43 13.16
N ALA A 536 -19.00 -4.88 12.00
CA ALA A 536 -20.17 -4.06 11.74
C ALA A 536 -21.27 -4.82 10.97
N LEU A 537 -21.31 -6.15 11.08
CA LEU A 537 -22.29 -7.00 10.39
C LEU A 537 -23.75 -6.60 10.69
N TYR A 538 -24.03 -6.18 11.93
CA TYR A 538 -25.35 -5.74 12.40
C TYR A 538 -25.50 -4.21 12.45
N ARG A 539 -24.63 -3.48 11.74
CA ARG A 539 -24.68 -2.02 11.65
C ARG A 539 -24.94 -1.60 10.20
N ALA A 540 -25.61 -0.49 10.03
CA ALA A 540 -25.84 0.17 8.74
C ALA A 540 -25.69 1.68 8.90
N VAL A 541 -25.46 2.37 7.79
CA VAL A 541 -25.54 3.83 7.73
C VAL A 541 -26.95 4.27 8.11
N ASP A 542 -27.03 5.25 9.01
CA ASP A 542 -28.22 6.02 9.27
C ASP A 542 -28.23 7.23 8.31
N PHE A 543 -28.86 7.07 7.15
CA PHE A 543 -28.84 8.08 6.09
C PHE A 543 -29.56 9.38 6.45
N ASP A 544 -30.53 9.34 7.36
CA ASP A 544 -31.26 10.52 7.83
C ASP A 544 -30.37 11.44 8.68
N ASN A 545 -29.40 10.84 9.39
CA ASN A 545 -28.46 11.53 10.27
C ASN A 545 -27.03 11.62 9.69
N SER A 546 -26.84 11.20 8.43
CA SER A 546 -25.56 11.27 7.73
C SER A 546 -25.59 12.30 6.60
N HIS A 547 -24.46 12.95 6.33
CA HIS A 547 -24.32 13.86 5.19
C HIS A 547 -23.05 13.57 4.40
N GLY A 548 -23.11 13.75 3.07
CA GLY A 548 -22.00 13.43 2.18
C GLY A 548 -21.70 11.93 2.04
N VAL A 549 -22.64 11.07 2.46
CA VAL A 549 -22.59 9.61 2.23
C VAL A 549 -23.41 9.26 0.99
N ILE A 550 -22.81 8.51 0.06
CA ILE A 550 -23.46 8.02 -1.17
C ILE A 550 -24.01 6.60 -0.97
N GLY A 551 -23.29 5.75 -0.23
CA GLY A 551 -23.58 4.32 -0.22
C GLY A 551 -22.93 3.52 0.88
N GLN A 552 -23.26 2.24 0.92
CA GLN A 552 -22.73 1.28 1.88
C GLN A 552 -22.67 -0.14 1.30
N MET A 553 -21.68 -0.92 1.74
CA MET A 553 -21.50 -2.32 1.39
C MET A 553 -20.99 -3.11 2.60
N TRP A 554 -21.38 -4.37 2.72
CA TRP A 554 -20.85 -5.28 3.75
C TRP A 554 -19.95 -6.32 3.11
N LEU A 555 -18.77 -6.53 3.70
CA LEU A 555 -17.84 -7.56 3.25
C LEU A 555 -17.05 -8.09 4.45
N HIS A 556 -17.01 -9.41 4.57
CA HIS A 556 -16.24 -10.12 5.62
C HIS A 556 -16.50 -9.62 7.05
N GLY A 557 -17.74 -9.22 7.36
CA GLY A 557 -18.14 -8.70 8.67
C GLY A 557 -17.82 -7.23 8.91
N SER A 558 -17.26 -6.52 7.93
CA SER A 558 -17.04 -5.06 7.97
C SER A 558 -18.05 -4.33 7.09
N LEU A 559 -18.38 -3.10 7.49
CA LEU A 559 -19.21 -2.15 6.76
C LEU A 559 -18.29 -1.13 6.08
N TYR A 560 -18.43 -0.96 4.77
CA TYR A 560 -17.71 0.01 3.95
C TYR A 560 -18.68 1.11 3.55
N VAL A 561 -18.44 2.33 4.03
CA VAL A 561 -19.25 3.51 3.75
C VAL A 561 -18.59 4.32 2.64
N SER A 562 -19.31 4.52 1.53
CA SER A 562 -18.84 5.30 0.38
C SER A 562 -19.25 6.75 0.54
N LEU A 563 -18.28 7.66 0.50
CA LEU A 563 -18.44 9.11 0.65
C LEU A 563 -18.47 9.81 -0.70
N ASP A 564 -19.16 10.94 -0.79
CA ASP A 564 -19.11 11.78 -1.98
C ASP A 564 -17.77 12.52 -2.04
N PRO A 565 -17.00 12.40 -3.14
CA PRO A 565 -15.77 13.16 -3.32
C PRO A 565 -15.95 14.67 -3.14
N GLN A 566 -17.13 15.23 -3.45
CA GLN A 566 -17.41 16.66 -3.27
C GLN A 566 -17.78 17.07 -1.85
N ALA A 567 -18.07 16.12 -0.94
CA ALA A 567 -18.32 16.46 0.45
C ALA A 567 -17.00 16.86 1.13
N ILE A 568 -16.91 18.05 1.72
CA ILE A 568 -15.67 18.51 2.37
C ILE A 568 -15.46 17.75 3.69
N ASP A 569 -16.45 17.79 4.58
CA ASP A 569 -16.39 17.14 5.90
C ASP A 569 -17.64 16.27 6.15
N PRO A 570 -17.76 15.11 5.47
CA PRO A 570 -18.94 14.25 5.62
C PRO A 570 -19.12 13.76 7.05
N VAL A 571 -20.39 13.61 7.47
CA VAL A 571 -20.75 12.96 8.73
C VAL A 571 -21.37 11.62 8.44
N ILE A 572 -20.87 10.62 9.15
CA ILE A 572 -21.37 9.25 9.13
C ILE A 572 -22.04 9.00 10.47
N ALA A 573 -23.33 8.73 10.45
CA ALA A 573 -24.08 8.17 11.56
C ALA A 573 -24.42 6.70 11.26
N LEU A 574 -24.42 5.84 12.28
CA LEU A 574 -24.78 4.43 12.16
C LEU A 574 -26.01 4.08 13.01
N LYS A 575 -26.83 3.16 12.49
CA LYS A 575 -27.95 2.52 13.17
C LYS A 575 -27.77 1.00 13.22
N SER A 576 -28.51 0.35 14.10
CA SER A 576 -28.59 -1.11 14.13
C SER A 576 -29.40 -1.64 12.94
N ARG A 577 -29.03 -2.81 12.43
CA ARG A 577 -29.75 -3.53 11.38
C ARG A 577 -30.03 -4.97 11.83
N GLU A 578 -31.23 -5.45 11.56
CA GLU A 578 -31.70 -6.76 12.04
C GLU A 578 -31.33 -7.92 11.10
N LYS A 579 -31.51 -7.73 9.79
CA LYS A 579 -31.24 -8.75 8.75
C LYS A 579 -29.87 -8.55 8.14
N THR A 580 -29.08 -9.60 7.92
CA THR A 580 -27.71 -9.50 7.37
C THR A 580 -27.54 -10.17 6.01
N ASP A 581 -28.56 -10.88 5.54
CA ASP A 581 -28.62 -11.67 4.31
C ASP A 581 -28.93 -10.84 3.06
N GLN A 582 -29.67 -9.73 3.20
CA GLN A 582 -30.06 -8.86 2.08
C GLN A 582 -29.95 -7.38 2.43
N PRO A 583 -29.52 -6.49 1.52
CA PRO A 583 -29.51 -5.05 1.75
C PRO A 583 -30.86 -4.55 2.29
N ALA A 584 -30.83 -3.60 3.23
CA ALA A 584 -32.06 -3.04 3.78
C ALA A 584 -32.52 -1.86 2.94
N PHE A 585 -33.81 -1.81 2.61
CA PHE A 585 -34.43 -0.60 2.08
C PHE A 585 -34.19 0.58 3.04
N ASP A 586 -34.06 1.78 2.47
CA ASP A 586 -33.97 3.03 3.20
C ASP A 586 -34.91 4.06 2.56
N ALA A 587 -35.14 5.21 3.21
CA ALA A 587 -36.04 6.26 2.70
C ALA A 587 -35.50 6.97 1.46
N ARG A 588 -34.22 6.75 1.12
CA ARG A 588 -33.54 7.23 -0.07
C ARG A 588 -32.74 6.12 -0.76
N PRO A 589 -32.54 6.21 -2.08
CA PRO A 589 -31.65 5.29 -2.76
C PRO A 589 -30.20 5.48 -2.30
N TYR A 590 -29.44 4.39 -2.30
CA TYR A 590 -28.01 4.42 -1.95
C TYR A 590 -27.18 3.44 -2.78
N LEU A 591 -25.90 3.77 -2.95
CA LEU A 591 -24.99 2.97 -3.76
C LEU A 591 -24.57 1.71 -3.00
N LEU A 592 -24.74 0.54 -3.64
CA LEU A 592 -24.21 -0.72 -3.12
C LEU A 592 -22.79 -0.94 -3.63
N GLU A 593 -22.60 -0.91 -4.94
CA GLU A 593 -21.28 -1.02 -5.58
C GLU A 593 -21.25 -0.42 -6.99
N ALA A 594 -20.08 0.03 -7.45
CA ALA A 594 -19.86 0.49 -8.81
C ALA A 594 -18.45 0.17 -9.32
N GLN A 595 -18.34 -0.20 -10.61
CA GLN A 595 -17.09 -0.31 -11.34
C GLN A 595 -16.48 1.06 -11.64
N TRP A 596 -17.32 2.09 -11.73
CA TRP A 596 -16.92 3.47 -11.96
C TRP A 596 -17.04 4.28 -10.67
N ASP A 597 -16.15 5.26 -10.50
CA ASP A 597 -16.14 6.15 -9.35
C ASP A 597 -17.33 7.12 -9.41
N VAL A 598 -18.29 6.91 -8.51
CA VAL A 598 -19.52 7.70 -8.39
C VAL A 598 -19.26 8.97 -7.58
N ARG A 599 -19.81 10.09 -8.03
CA ARG A 599 -19.68 11.42 -7.43
C ARG A 599 -20.91 12.28 -7.70
N ASN A 600 -21.03 13.40 -6.99
CA ASN A 600 -22.08 14.40 -7.22
C ASN A 600 -23.48 13.81 -7.10
N TRP A 601 -23.67 12.87 -6.18
CA TRP A 601 -24.97 12.23 -6.03
C TRP A 601 -25.98 13.23 -5.46
N ARG A 602 -27.17 13.28 -6.05
CA ARG A 602 -28.26 14.15 -5.61
C ARG A 602 -29.59 13.43 -5.74
N GLN A 603 -30.37 13.44 -4.68
CA GLN A 603 -31.76 13.00 -4.73
C GLN A 603 -32.62 14.07 -5.41
N VAL A 604 -33.45 13.66 -6.36
CA VAL A 604 -34.41 14.55 -7.05
C VAL A 604 -35.78 14.44 -6.37
N ASN A 605 -36.22 13.21 -6.07
CA ASN A 605 -37.42 12.89 -5.30
C ASN A 605 -37.27 11.50 -4.65
N GLN A 606 -38.33 10.94 -4.08
CA GLN A 606 -38.27 9.62 -3.42
C GLN A 606 -37.91 8.46 -4.38
N GLU A 607 -38.20 8.60 -5.67
CA GLU A 607 -38.08 7.55 -6.68
C GLU A 607 -37.07 7.90 -7.78
N GLY A 608 -36.29 8.97 -7.60
CA GLY A 608 -35.42 9.50 -8.63
C GLY A 608 -34.23 10.28 -8.08
N PHE A 609 -33.08 10.12 -8.74
CA PHE A 609 -31.80 10.68 -8.33
C PHE A 609 -30.88 10.87 -9.53
N THR A 610 -29.86 11.72 -9.36
CA THR A 610 -28.80 11.94 -10.32
C THR A 610 -27.44 11.71 -9.71
N PHE A 611 -26.46 11.37 -10.54
CA PHE A 611 -25.05 11.29 -10.15
C PHE A 611 -24.16 11.43 -11.38
N SER A 612 -22.87 11.65 -11.15
CA SER A 612 -21.84 11.51 -12.17
C SER A 612 -20.98 10.27 -11.88
N ALA A 613 -20.43 9.66 -12.92
CA ALA A 613 -19.47 8.58 -12.76
C ALA A 613 -18.34 8.67 -13.80
N LYS A 614 -17.17 8.14 -13.41
CA LYS A 614 -15.97 8.03 -14.27
C LYS A 614 -15.27 6.71 -13.96
N GLY A 615 -14.83 5.98 -14.98
CA GLY A 615 -14.02 4.78 -14.80
C GLY A 615 -13.67 4.10 -16.10
N PHE A 616 -13.22 2.84 -16.01
CA PHE A 616 -12.81 2.01 -17.15
C PHE A 616 -13.72 0.78 -17.27
N GLY A 617 -13.93 0.28 -18.48
CA GLY A 617 -14.79 -0.88 -18.76
C GLY A 617 -16.27 -0.50 -18.97
N GLN A 618 -17.18 -1.45 -18.78
CA GLN A 618 -18.62 -1.31 -19.06
C GLN A 618 -19.38 -0.40 -18.08
N GLY A 619 -18.81 -0.15 -16.90
CA GLY A 619 -19.41 0.70 -15.89
C GLY A 619 -20.61 0.04 -15.22
N GLU A 620 -20.43 -1.18 -14.72
CA GLU A 620 -21.44 -1.86 -13.90
C GLU A 620 -21.70 -1.09 -12.60
N ILE A 621 -22.98 -0.82 -12.29
CA ILE A 621 -23.41 -0.08 -11.11
C ILE A 621 -24.62 -0.77 -10.48
N LYS A 622 -24.63 -0.85 -9.14
CA LYS A 622 -25.76 -1.36 -8.35
C LYS A 622 -26.17 -0.37 -7.29
N TRP A 623 -27.44 0.04 -7.34
CA TRP A 623 -28.10 0.84 -6.33
C TRP A 623 -29.13 0.00 -5.58
N VAL A 624 -29.35 0.32 -4.32
CA VAL A 624 -30.57 -0.07 -3.61
C VAL A 624 -31.54 1.10 -3.75
N VAL A 625 -32.70 0.85 -4.35
CA VAL A 625 -33.77 1.84 -4.53
C VAL A 625 -34.85 1.69 -3.45
N THR A 626 -35.72 2.69 -3.35
CA THR A 626 -36.73 2.79 -2.29
C THR A 626 -37.89 1.81 -2.46
N GLU A 627 -38.23 1.44 -3.70
CA GLU A 627 -39.33 0.52 -4.00
C GLU A 627 -39.01 -0.36 -5.22
N PRO A 628 -39.58 -1.57 -5.32
CA PRO A 628 -39.53 -2.38 -6.54
C PRO A 628 -40.25 -1.71 -7.73
N GLY A 629 -39.99 -2.21 -8.94
CA GLY A 629 -40.68 -1.82 -10.16
C GLY A 629 -39.75 -1.42 -11.31
N SER A 630 -40.32 -0.75 -12.30
CA SER A 630 -39.61 -0.32 -13.51
C SER A 630 -38.85 0.99 -13.28
N TYR A 631 -37.53 1.02 -13.49
CA TYR A 631 -36.73 2.24 -13.42
C TYR A 631 -36.11 2.58 -14.77
N GLN A 632 -36.22 3.84 -15.17
CA GLN A 632 -35.51 4.39 -16.31
C GLN A 632 -34.16 4.96 -15.87
N VAL A 633 -33.10 4.58 -16.59
CA VAL A 633 -31.75 5.09 -16.42
C VAL A 633 -31.34 5.79 -17.71
N ILE A 634 -31.07 7.09 -17.62
CA ILE A 634 -30.61 7.93 -18.72
C ILE A 634 -29.16 8.30 -18.45
N LEU A 635 -28.28 8.01 -19.41
CA LEU A 635 -26.89 8.39 -19.43
C LEU A 635 -26.67 9.52 -20.43
N SER A 636 -26.00 10.59 -20.01
CA SER A 636 -25.68 11.74 -20.86
C SER A 636 -24.24 12.23 -20.70
N ASP A 637 -23.72 12.82 -21.78
CA ASP A 637 -22.47 13.58 -21.83
C ASP A 637 -22.79 15.00 -22.29
N GLY A 638 -22.70 15.97 -21.37
CA GLY A 638 -23.25 17.31 -21.59
C GLY A 638 -24.74 17.27 -21.93
N SER A 639 -25.11 17.78 -23.11
CA SER A 639 -26.49 17.78 -23.61
C SER A 639 -26.85 16.53 -24.42
N GLU A 640 -25.89 15.66 -24.73
CA GLU A 640 -26.10 14.47 -25.56
C GLU A 640 -26.52 13.29 -24.68
N THR A 641 -27.62 12.61 -25.03
CA THR A 641 -28.01 11.35 -24.39
C THR A 641 -27.27 10.20 -25.07
N LEU A 642 -26.40 9.51 -24.34
CA LEU A 642 -25.60 8.41 -24.85
C LEU A 642 -26.34 7.06 -24.76
N ASN A 643 -27.08 6.84 -23.68
CA ASN A 643 -27.81 5.60 -23.44
C ASN A 643 -29.09 5.86 -22.64
N LYS A 644 -30.12 5.05 -22.89
CA LYS A 644 -31.39 5.05 -22.18
C LYS A 644 -31.90 3.63 -22.06
N GLN A 645 -32.04 3.15 -20.83
CA GLN A 645 -32.50 1.79 -20.53
C GLN A 645 -33.61 1.80 -19.49
N VAL A 646 -34.47 0.78 -19.55
CA VAL A 646 -35.47 0.50 -18.51
C VAL A 646 -35.08 -0.81 -17.84
N VAL A 647 -34.92 -0.76 -16.52
CA VAL A 647 -34.44 -1.87 -15.70
C VAL A 647 -35.55 -2.27 -14.74
N GLN A 648 -35.84 -3.57 -14.68
CA GLN A 648 -36.79 -4.13 -13.74
C GLN A 648 -36.09 -4.40 -12.40
N VAL A 649 -36.64 -3.85 -11.33
CA VAL A 649 -36.15 -4.03 -9.96
C VAL A 649 -37.08 -4.99 -9.22
N SER A 650 -36.49 -6.05 -8.67
CA SER A 650 -37.23 -7.09 -7.93
C SER A 650 -37.53 -6.67 -6.48
N GLU A 651 -38.12 -7.56 -5.68
CA GLU A 651 -38.41 -7.32 -4.27
C GLU A 651 -37.16 -7.08 -3.40
N ASP A 652 -35.96 -7.38 -3.91
CA ASP A 652 -34.69 -7.07 -3.26
C ASP A 652 -34.28 -5.59 -3.36
N GLY A 653 -34.98 -4.80 -4.19
CA GLY A 653 -34.70 -3.38 -4.38
C GLY A 653 -33.39 -3.09 -5.11
N ILE A 654 -32.76 -4.07 -5.74
CA ILE A 654 -31.46 -3.88 -6.40
C ILE A 654 -31.67 -3.43 -7.85
N LEU A 655 -31.35 -2.16 -8.11
CA LEU A 655 -31.22 -1.60 -9.44
C LEU A 655 -29.81 -1.82 -9.97
N ALA A 656 -29.63 -2.83 -10.82
CA ALA A 656 -28.37 -3.18 -11.45
C ALA A 656 -28.37 -2.85 -12.95
N PHE A 657 -27.38 -2.11 -13.41
CA PHE A 657 -27.21 -1.77 -14.83
C PHE A 657 -25.75 -1.53 -15.19
N SER A 658 -25.47 -1.48 -16.50
CA SER A 658 -24.19 -1.05 -17.04
C SER A 658 -24.33 0.31 -17.70
N ALA A 659 -23.29 1.14 -17.63
CA ALA A 659 -23.25 2.42 -18.31
C ALA A 659 -23.36 2.25 -19.84
N SER A 660 -22.75 1.20 -20.38
CA SER A 660 -22.75 0.87 -21.80
C SER A 660 -22.84 -0.64 -22.04
N ASP A 661 -23.50 -1.00 -23.14
CA ASP A 661 -23.60 -2.38 -23.62
C ASP A 661 -22.27 -2.87 -24.25
N GLU A 662 -21.49 -1.94 -24.81
CA GLU A 662 -20.13 -2.22 -25.27
C GLU A 662 -19.11 -1.80 -24.20
N MET A 663 -17.94 -2.44 -24.18
CA MET A 663 -16.80 -1.87 -23.46
C MET A 663 -16.53 -0.48 -24.04
N ILE A 664 -16.78 0.55 -23.24
CA ILE A 664 -16.33 1.90 -23.58
C ILE A 664 -14.80 1.84 -23.52
N GLY A 665 -14.18 1.66 -24.69
CA GLY A 665 -12.75 1.89 -24.89
C GLY A 665 -12.41 3.31 -24.43
N PRO A 666 -11.13 3.62 -24.15
CA PRO A 666 -10.84 4.79 -23.34
C PRO A 666 -11.04 6.05 -24.20
N TRP A 667 -12.19 6.69 -24.09
CA TRP A 667 -12.44 7.98 -24.69
C TRP A 667 -12.22 9.00 -23.60
N MET A 668 -10.96 9.41 -23.43
CA MET A 668 -10.51 10.57 -22.65
C MET A 668 -11.39 10.91 -21.45
N GLU A 669 -11.21 10.23 -20.31
CA GLU A 669 -11.67 10.70 -18.99
C GLU A 669 -13.11 11.23 -18.89
N ARG A 670 -14.04 10.75 -19.75
CA ARG A 670 -15.38 11.32 -19.79
C ARG A 670 -16.09 11.08 -18.48
N GLN A 671 -16.37 12.16 -17.78
CA GLN A 671 -17.31 12.15 -16.68
C GLN A 671 -18.70 12.30 -17.28
N VAL A 672 -19.48 11.24 -17.15
CA VAL A 672 -20.85 11.21 -17.65
C VAL A 672 -21.84 11.43 -16.52
N HIS A 673 -23.06 11.80 -16.88
CA HIS A 673 -24.15 12.09 -15.95
C HIS A 673 -25.26 11.07 -16.10
N PHE A 674 -25.81 10.64 -14.96
CA PHE A 674 -26.93 9.72 -14.90
C PHE A 674 -28.14 10.41 -14.29
N LEU A 675 -29.31 10.17 -14.88
CA LEU A 675 -30.61 10.42 -14.30
C LEU A 675 -31.34 9.09 -14.16
N VAL A 676 -31.74 8.77 -12.94
CA VAL A 676 -32.51 7.57 -12.61
C VAL A 676 -33.88 8.01 -12.11
N SER A 677 -34.94 7.39 -12.61
CA SER A 677 -36.32 7.68 -12.18
C SER A 677 -37.21 6.46 -12.38
N LYS A 678 -38.09 6.17 -11.41
CA LYS A 678 -39.13 5.15 -11.57
C LYS A 678 -40.10 5.53 -12.70
N VAL A 679 -40.56 4.53 -13.44
CA VAL A 679 -41.54 4.66 -14.51
C VAL A 679 -42.90 4.37 -13.92
N ASN A 680 -43.83 5.32 -14.01
CA ASN A 680 -45.22 5.09 -13.65
C ASN A 680 -45.84 4.13 -14.67
N GLU A 681 -46.26 2.95 -14.23
CA GLU A 681 -47.10 2.06 -15.03
C GLU A 681 -48.48 2.70 -15.13
N SER A 682 -48.79 3.25 -16.31
CA SER A 682 -50.09 3.83 -16.65
C SER A 682 -51.12 2.79 -16.99
#